data_AF-A0A934F102-F1
#
_entry.id   AF-A0A934F102-F1
#
_cell.length_a   1.000
_cell.length_b   1.000
_cell.length_c   1.000
_cell.angle_alpha   90.00
_cell.angle_beta   90.00
_cell.angle_gamma   90.00
#
_symmetry.space_group_name_H-M   'P 1'
#
loop_
_entity.id
_entity.type
_entity.pdbx_description
1 polymer ?
#
loop_
_entity_poly.entity_id
_entity_poly.type
_entity_poly.pdbx_seq_one_letter_code
_entity_poly.pdbx_strand_id
1 'polypeptide(L)'
;MNIEYIGGPWPRGHWPRRLFTVFLALGIMAGAVRAQFYWDTSGSTAGAGGSTPSGTWSTSAANWSSSSAGTAATAAWSGSSNDAVFAAGTDATGAYTVTVSGSVSVNDITFAEGTVTIAGSTLTLARPSSSDNPTITVSAESATISAVLGSTFALTKAGSGALVLSGNNTFSGSMTVSQGVLNLQHNSALGTTAGSTTVSSGAAVELQGVSGGTAIVIGNEALSLSGTGVSGGGALRSVAGSNSWAGAITLAANASIVAELDSLTLSGNLNGSSSGRVLTFGGGGNTTVSGAIGGNVGNLVKTGSGTLALTATNSYTGTTTINAGTVSINSDRSLGAVPGSVISNEVVLDGGALAATANLTLSGNRGITIGAGGGALDVATGATLTYPGVLDGSGSLTKTGGGILSLTGGAANTLSGPTQVANGTLSLGKTASLDALASAQISVGDGTGAAGSAVLALAANNQIPNAALVTVASDGNFNVGAFTDTINQVGGLGLITIASGGTLTVGGTNGSSSFGGTLTGLGTLEKAGSGTLTFTQSFSLAGTLTLSGGTVALSNVDLTVGTLRITGNSILDFGAGASSLTATNLIIDPGVILTVANWTHLQDFFRVTTSFTQSGGPAAAREVSGVAPQNQIVFSGYSSDDTQWYSAANGNQLAPFPAPEPPVYGLGMAGLAAGLVAWRRRSGRGAG
;
A
#
# COMPACT_ATOMS: atom_id res chain seq x y z
N MET A 1 88.03 -20.31 -21.63
CA MET A 1 86.91 -19.36 -21.87
C MET A 1 86.03 -19.99 -22.95
N ASN A 2 84.75 -20.21 -22.65
CA ASN A 2 83.62 -20.47 -23.58
C ASN A 2 83.75 -21.60 -24.65
N ILE A 3 83.69 -22.86 -24.17
CA ILE A 3 82.63 -23.88 -24.47
C ILE A 3 81.43 -23.38 -25.34
N GLU A 4 80.85 -24.13 -26.31
CA GLU A 4 81.10 -25.48 -26.86
C GLU A 4 80.46 -25.76 -28.25
N TYR A 5 80.63 -26.99 -28.78
CA TYR A 5 80.08 -27.55 -30.03
C TYR A 5 79.95 -29.10 -29.83
N ILE A 6 79.11 -29.93 -30.51
CA ILE A 6 78.45 -29.82 -31.83
C ILE A 6 76.90 -29.82 -31.70
N GLY A 7 76.01 -30.72 -32.17
CA GLY A 7 76.09 -32.01 -32.91
C GLY A 7 74.71 -32.59 -33.33
N GLY A 8 74.71 -33.70 -34.08
CA GLY A 8 73.55 -34.56 -34.45
C GLY A 8 73.99 -36.04 -34.54
N PRO A 9 73.27 -37.00 -35.19
CA PRO A 9 72.09 -36.87 -36.08
C PRO A 9 70.97 -37.97 -35.89
N TRP A 10 70.07 -38.12 -36.89
CA TRP A 10 69.13 -39.28 -37.10
C TRP A 10 69.79 -40.37 -38.02
N PRO A 11 69.17 -41.51 -38.50
CA PRO A 11 67.78 -42.06 -38.40
C PRO A 11 67.62 -43.63 -38.31
N ARG A 12 66.37 -44.14 -38.47
CA ARG A 12 65.90 -45.48 -38.97
C ARG A 12 65.96 -46.78 -38.09
N GLY A 13 64.86 -47.56 -38.08
CA GLY A 13 64.88 -48.97 -38.57
C GLY A 13 64.25 -50.15 -37.76
N HIS A 14 63.12 -50.69 -38.26
CA HIS A 14 62.65 -52.11 -38.23
C HIS A 14 62.20 -52.84 -36.92
N TRP A 15 61.32 -53.84 -37.11
CA TRP A 15 60.69 -54.76 -36.11
C TRP A 15 61.34 -56.16 -36.16
N PRO A 16 61.28 -57.03 -35.11
CA PRO A 16 60.23 -58.08 -35.04
C PRO A 16 59.85 -58.58 -33.60
N ARG A 17 59.08 -59.69 -33.52
CA ARG A 17 58.43 -60.31 -32.33
C ARG A 17 59.29 -61.38 -31.62
N ARG A 18 59.17 -61.55 -30.27
CA ARG A 18 58.58 -62.75 -29.57
C ARG A 18 58.87 -62.86 -28.05
N LEU A 19 57.89 -63.43 -27.33
CA LEU A 19 57.90 -64.18 -26.05
C LEU A 19 58.85 -63.77 -24.89
N PHE A 20 58.26 -63.34 -23.77
CA PHE A 20 58.13 -64.22 -22.59
C PHE A 20 56.92 -63.80 -21.71
N THR A 21 56.44 -64.71 -20.84
CA THR A 21 55.18 -64.55 -20.11
C THR A 21 55.35 -63.94 -18.71
N VAL A 22 54.53 -62.94 -18.37
CA VAL A 22 54.25 -62.54 -16.98
C VAL A 22 52.73 -62.35 -16.84
N PHE A 23 52.13 -62.99 -15.84
CA PHE A 23 50.73 -62.75 -15.49
C PHE A 23 50.61 -61.43 -14.71
N LEU A 24 49.81 -60.50 -15.24
CA LEU A 24 49.06 -59.57 -14.40
C LEU A 24 47.71 -59.30 -15.07
N ALA A 25 46.63 -59.59 -14.35
CA ALA A 25 45.29 -59.33 -14.85
C ALA A 25 45.02 -57.83 -14.80
N LEU A 26 45.00 -57.17 -15.97
CA LEU A 26 44.27 -55.91 -16.10
C LEU A 26 42.77 -56.23 -15.99
N GLY A 27 42.28 -56.24 -14.75
CA GLY A 27 40.87 -56.11 -14.47
C GLY A 27 40.42 -54.76 -15.00
N ILE A 28 39.88 -54.74 -16.23
CA ILE A 28 39.17 -53.58 -16.75
C ILE A 28 37.92 -53.44 -15.87
N MET A 29 38.04 -52.58 -14.86
CA MET A 29 36.92 -52.12 -14.05
C MET A 29 36.04 -51.22 -14.93
N ALA A 30 35.28 -51.86 -15.82
CA ALA A 30 34.16 -51.22 -16.48
C ALA A 30 33.21 -50.76 -15.38
N GLY A 31 33.13 -49.44 -15.17
CA GLY A 31 32.11 -48.86 -14.30
C GLY A 31 30.75 -49.36 -14.78
N ALA A 32 29.95 -49.90 -13.86
CA ALA A 32 28.72 -50.60 -14.22
C ALA A 32 27.81 -49.70 -15.05
N VAL A 33 27.58 -50.08 -16.31
CA VAL A 33 26.72 -49.33 -17.23
C VAL A 33 25.30 -49.43 -16.70
N ARG A 34 24.76 -48.28 -16.25
CA ARG A 34 23.40 -48.18 -15.72
C ARG A 34 22.39 -48.58 -16.80
N ALA A 35 21.53 -49.55 -16.48
CA ALA A 35 20.47 -49.98 -17.38
C ALA A 35 19.22 -49.10 -17.16
N GLN A 36 18.72 -48.51 -18.24
CA GLN A 36 17.43 -47.83 -18.28
C GLN A 36 16.36 -48.83 -18.69
N PHE A 37 15.23 -48.81 -18.01
CA PHE A 37 14.04 -49.59 -18.35
C PHE A 37 12.84 -48.67 -18.54
N TYR A 38 12.04 -48.97 -19.55
CA TYR A 38 10.93 -48.14 -20.00
C TYR A 38 9.61 -48.80 -19.60
N TRP A 39 8.70 -48.02 -19.02
CA TRP A 39 7.42 -48.51 -18.55
C TRP A 39 6.52 -48.89 -19.74
N ASP A 40 6.19 -50.18 -19.83
CA ASP A 40 5.45 -50.75 -20.93
C ASP A 40 4.55 -51.89 -20.43
N THR A 41 3.27 -51.85 -20.81
CA THR A 41 2.23 -52.83 -20.46
C THR A 41 1.77 -53.66 -21.67
N SER A 42 2.37 -53.42 -22.85
CA SER A 42 2.02 -54.02 -24.14
C SER A 42 2.85 -55.28 -24.48
N GLY A 43 4.00 -55.45 -23.82
CA GLY A 43 4.78 -56.69 -23.85
C GLY A 43 5.93 -56.66 -24.83
N SER A 44 5.68 -56.63 -26.14
CA SER A 44 6.74 -56.50 -27.16
C SER A 44 6.29 -55.74 -28.41
N THR A 45 5.12 -55.11 -28.35
CA THR A 45 4.62 -54.18 -29.36
C THR A 45 5.23 -52.80 -29.17
N ALA A 46 5.26 -51.98 -30.22
CA ALA A 46 5.76 -50.61 -30.08
C ALA A 46 4.77 -49.75 -29.27
N GLY A 47 5.29 -48.97 -28.32
CA GLY A 47 4.51 -48.17 -27.37
C GLY A 47 4.56 -48.68 -25.92
N ALA A 48 3.84 -48.01 -25.03
CA ALA A 48 3.69 -48.35 -23.62
C ALA A 48 2.41 -49.16 -23.33
N GLY A 49 1.51 -49.29 -24.30
CA GLY A 49 0.19 -49.93 -24.15
C GLY A 49 -0.99 -48.98 -24.33
N GLY A 50 -0.84 -47.92 -25.12
CA GLY A 50 -1.83 -46.89 -25.38
C GLY A 50 -1.78 -45.72 -24.39
N SER A 51 -2.82 -44.89 -24.42
CA SER A 51 -2.85 -43.58 -23.74
C SER A 51 -2.76 -43.62 -22.21
N THR A 52 -3.08 -44.74 -21.57
CA THR A 52 -3.19 -44.82 -20.10
C THR A 52 -2.68 -46.16 -19.56
N PRO A 53 -1.37 -46.46 -19.68
CA PRO A 53 -0.79 -47.78 -19.37
C PRO A 53 -0.66 -47.99 -17.85
N SER A 54 -1.78 -48.17 -17.15
CA SER A 54 -1.81 -48.42 -15.70
C SER A 54 -1.38 -49.84 -15.37
N GLY A 55 -0.66 -50.04 -14.26
CA GLY A 55 -0.15 -51.36 -13.90
C GLY A 55 0.59 -51.43 -12.56
N THR A 56 1.23 -52.56 -12.31
CA THR A 56 1.94 -52.85 -11.04
C THR A 56 3.45 -52.76 -11.23
N TRP A 57 4.14 -51.99 -10.39
CA TRP A 57 5.59 -52.02 -10.27
C TRP A 57 5.98 -52.96 -9.13
N SER A 58 6.56 -54.11 -9.46
CA SER A 58 7.11 -55.06 -8.49
C SER A 58 8.29 -55.85 -9.10
N THR A 59 8.95 -56.65 -8.27
CA THR A 59 9.96 -57.64 -8.69
C THR A 59 9.37 -58.89 -9.35
N SER A 60 8.05 -58.90 -9.63
CA SER A 60 7.33 -60.03 -10.23
C SER A 60 6.42 -59.67 -11.41
N ALA A 61 5.99 -58.41 -11.54
CA ALA A 61 5.09 -57.95 -12.61
C ALA A 61 5.88 -57.47 -13.83
N ALA A 62 5.63 -58.08 -15.00
CA ALA A 62 6.39 -57.85 -16.23
C ALA A 62 5.92 -56.59 -17.00
N ASN A 63 6.23 -55.40 -16.47
CA ASN A 63 5.81 -54.10 -17.01
C ASN A 63 6.98 -53.16 -17.40
N TRP A 64 8.17 -53.74 -17.67
CA TRP A 64 9.38 -52.98 -17.98
C TRP A 64 10.09 -53.49 -19.25
N SER A 65 10.08 -52.70 -20.31
CA SER A 65 10.83 -52.98 -21.55
C SER A 65 12.27 -52.46 -21.45
N SER A 66 13.21 -53.11 -22.15
CA SER A 66 14.56 -52.60 -22.38
C SER A 66 14.69 -51.76 -23.67
N SER A 67 13.59 -51.60 -24.41
CA SER A 67 13.52 -50.73 -25.60
C SER A 67 12.82 -49.42 -25.25
N SER A 68 13.43 -48.29 -25.62
CA SER A 68 12.80 -46.96 -25.53
C SER A 68 11.56 -46.83 -26.42
N ALA A 69 11.34 -47.78 -27.35
CA ALA A 69 10.17 -47.83 -28.21
C ALA A 69 9.14 -48.91 -27.80
N GLY A 70 9.31 -49.60 -26.66
CA GLY A 70 8.44 -50.73 -26.23
C GLY A 70 8.68 -52.05 -26.97
N THR A 71 9.41 -52.03 -28.09
CA THR A 71 9.61 -53.17 -29.02
C THR A 71 10.40 -54.37 -28.46
N ALA A 72 10.71 -54.42 -27.17
CA ALA A 72 11.44 -55.52 -26.53
C ALA A 72 10.59 -56.11 -25.38
N ALA A 73 10.59 -57.44 -25.28
CA ALA A 73 9.81 -58.20 -24.31
C ALA A 73 9.91 -57.64 -22.88
N THR A 74 8.77 -57.31 -22.27
CA THR A 74 8.72 -56.79 -20.90
C THR A 74 9.22 -57.80 -19.88
N ALA A 75 9.91 -57.29 -18.86
CA ALA A 75 10.45 -58.04 -17.74
C ALA A 75 9.95 -57.46 -16.40
N ALA A 76 10.12 -58.21 -15.33
CA ALA A 76 9.89 -57.72 -13.97
C ALA A 76 11.05 -56.83 -13.49
N TRP A 77 10.79 -55.91 -12.56
CA TRP A 77 11.81 -54.97 -12.10
C TRP A 77 12.94 -55.68 -11.33
N SER A 78 14.17 -55.62 -11.84
CA SER A 78 15.31 -56.35 -11.28
C SER A 78 16.52 -55.44 -10.99
N GLY A 79 16.73 -55.09 -9.72
CA GLY A 79 17.95 -54.45 -9.23
C GLY A 79 17.83 -52.94 -8.93
N SER A 80 18.47 -52.50 -7.84
CA SER A 80 18.44 -51.12 -7.34
C SER A 80 19.39 -50.16 -8.06
N SER A 81 20.16 -50.64 -9.05
CA SER A 81 21.12 -49.87 -9.85
C SER A 81 20.51 -49.26 -11.12
N ASN A 82 19.24 -49.54 -11.39
CA ASN A 82 18.61 -49.31 -12.69
C ASN A 82 17.68 -48.10 -12.64
N ASP A 83 17.50 -47.48 -13.80
CA ASP A 83 16.74 -46.25 -13.96
C ASP A 83 15.36 -46.53 -14.57
N ALA A 84 14.33 -45.91 -14.00
CA ALA A 84 12.94 -46.06 -14.43
C ALA A 84 12.53 -44.91 -15.35
N VAL A 85 12.08 -45.21 -16.56
CA VAL A 85 11.65 -44.21 -17.55
C VAL A 85 10.18 -44.42 -17.94
N PHE A 86 9.34 -43.43 -17.66
CA PHE A 86 7.95 -43.40 -18.08
C PHE A 86 7.84 -42.65 -19.42
N ALA A 87 8.20 -43.37 -20.49
CA ALA A 87 8.00 -43.06 -21.91
C ALA A 87 8.53 -44.24 -22.76
N ALA A 88 7.69 -45.24 -23.05
CA ALA A 88 8.00 -46.28 -24.03
C ALA A 88 7.23 -45.96 -25.31
N GLY A 89 7.94 -45.66 -26.41
CA GLY A 89 7.29 -45.16 -27.63
C GLY A 89 6.94 -43.68 -27.53
N THR A 90 5.68 -43.34 -27.85
CA THR A 90 5.12 -41.96 -27.76
C THR A 90 3.59 -41.95 -27.50
N ASP A 91 3.02 -43.09 -27.10
CA ASP A 91 1.57 -43.32 -27.01
C ASP A 91 1.00 -43.08 -25.60
N ALA A 92 1.84 -42.94 -24.57
CA ALA A 92 1.45 -42.76 -23.17
C ALA A 92 0.95 -41.32 -22.85
N THR A 93 -0.01 -40.80 -23.62
CA THR A 93 -0.37 -39.37 -23.60
C THR A 93 -1.33 -38.92 -22.48
N GLY A 94 -1.85 -39.84 -21.66
CA GLY A 94 -2.90 -39.57 -20.68
C GLY A 94 -2.45 -39.73 -19.22
N ALA A 95 -3.42 -39.63 -18.30
CA ALA A 95 -3.20 -39.88 -16.87
C ALA A 95 -3.32 -41.38 -16.53
N TYR A 96 -2.37 -41.93 -15.78
CA TYR A 96 -2.36 -43.34 -15.40
C TYR A 96 -1.65 -43.63 -14.07
N THR A 97 -1.97 -44.77 -13.46
CA THR A 97 -1.47 -45.14 -12.12
C THR A 97 -0.52 -46.34 -12.18
N VAL A 98 0.63 -46.17 -11.54
CA VAL A 98 1.67 -47.19 -11.37
C VAL A 98 1.70 -47.59 -9.89
N THR A 99 1.22 -48.79 -9.58
CA THR A 99 1.08 -49.26 -8.20
C THR A 99 2.31 -50.04 -7.77
N VAL A 100 3.10 -49.47 -6.86
CA VAL A 100 4.24 -50.12 -6.21
C VAL A 100 3.73 -51.23 -5.28
N SER A 101 4.18 -52.46 -5.50
CA SER A 101 3.75 -53.62 -4.72
C SER A 101 4.97 -54.38 -4.17
N GLY A 102 5.05 -54.44 -2.83
CA GLY A 102 6.25 -54.91 -2.13
C GLY A 102 7.34 -53.85 -2.07
N SER A 103 8.57 -54.25 -1.72
CA SER A 103 9.72 -53.34 -1.66
C SER A 103 10.33 -53.18 -3.05
N VAL A 104 10.23 -51.97 -3.61
CA VAL A 104 10.90 -51.60 -4.87
C VAL A 104 12.01 -50.59 -4.57
N SER A 105 13.18 -50.84 -5.15
CA SER A 105 14.32 -49.93 -5.12
C SER A 105 14.74 -49.55 -6.54
N VAL A 106 14.98 -48.25 -6.77
CA VAL A 106 15.32 -47.65 -8.06
C VAL A 106 16.48 -46.66 -7.90
N ASN A 107 17.24 -46.41 -8.97
CA ASN A 107 18.33 -45.42 -8.97
C ASN A 107 17.80 -44.02 -9.35
N ASP A 108 17.66 -43.71 -10.64
CA ASP A 108 17.01 -42.46 -11.10
C ASP A 108 15.61 -42.75 -11.69
N ILE A 109 14.72 -41.75 -11.69
CA ILE A 109 13.36 -41.81 -12.27
C ILE A 109 13.22 -40.70 -13.31
N THR A 110 12.64 -40.99 -14.47
CA THR A 110 12.31 -39.99 -15.50
C THR A 110 10.86 -40.13 -15.95
N PHE A 111 10.07 -39.08 -15.75
CA PHE A 111 8.74 -38.91 -16.31
C PHE A 111 8.85 -38.05 -17.57
N ALA A 112 8.81 -38.67 -18.74
CA ALA A 112 8.93 -37.98 -20.02
C ALA A 112 7.58 -37.85 -20.75
N GLU A 113 6.64 -38.76 -20.49
CA GLU A 113 5.31 -38.77 -21.11
C GLU A 113 4.17 -38.94 -20.08
N GLY A 114 2.97 -38.51 -20.49
CA GLY A 114 1.73 -38.68 -19.74
C GLY A 114 1.62 -37.86 -18.45
N THR A 115 0.70 -38.27 -17.58
CA THR A 115 0.54 -37.75 -16.22
C THR A 115 0.54 -38.92 -15.25
N VAL A 116 1.73 -39.30 -14.81
CA VAL A 116 1.95 -40.55 -14.07
C VAL A 116 1.72 -40.34 -12.58
N THR A 117 0.93 -41.23 -11.95
CA THR A 117 0.80 -41.31 -10.49
C THR A 117 1.43 -42.59 -9.97
N ILE A 118 2.53 -42.48 -9.20
CA ILE A 118 3.12 -43.60 -8.46
C ILE A 118 2.44 -43.70 -7.08
N ALA A 119 1.76 -44.81 -6.83
CA ALA A 119 0.98 -45.08 -5.63
C ALA A 119 1.37 -46.43 -4.99
N GLY A 120 0.87 -46.71 -3.77
CA GLY A 120 1.01 -48.02 -3.13
C GLY A 120 2.13 -48.10 -2.08
N SER A 121 2.95 -49.16 -2.17
CA SER A 121 4.01 -49.49 -1.20
C SER A 121 5.21 -48.54 -1.30
N THR A 122 6.14 -48.62 -0.33
CA THR A 122 7.36 -47.78 -0.30
C THR A 122 8.22 -47.94 -1.56
N LEU A 123 8.52 -46.82 -2.22
CA LEU A 123 9.51 -46.73 -3.28
C LEU A 123 10.82 -46.16 -2.71
N THR A 124 11.90 -46.92 -2.82
CA THR A 124 13.22 -46.53 -2.28
C THR A 124 14.13 -46.03 -3.40
N LEU A 125 14.61 -44.79 -3.31
CA LEU A 125 15.70 -44.32 -4.16
C LEU A 125 17.03 -44.65 -3.47
N ALA A 126 17.92 -45.32 -4.19
CA ALA A 126 19.20 -45.79 -3.66
C ALA A 126 20.27 -45.84 -4.76
N ARG A 127 21.55 -45.66 -4.39
CA ARG A 127 22.68 -45.82 -5.32
C ARG A 127 23.66 -46.91 -4.84
N PRO A 128 24.40 -47.56 -5.77
CA PRO A 128 25.52 -48.42 -5.42
C PRO A 128 26.81 -47.66 -5.04
N SER A 129 26.87 -46.33 -5.26
CA SER A 129 28.02 -45.48 -4.92
C SER A 129 27.57 -44.09 -4.44
N SER A 130 28.42 -43.40 -3.69
CA SER A 130 28.13 -42.12 -3.04
C SER A 130 28.60 -40.88 -3.82
N SER A 131 28.80 -40.99 -5.14
CA SER A 131 29.36 -39.91 -5.97
C SER A 131 28.31 -38.97 -6.57
N ASP A 132 27.05 -39.40 -6.67
CA ASP A 132 25.93 -38.63 -7.21
C ASP A 132 24.69 -38.76 -6.29
N ASN A 133 23.66 -37.98 -6.61
CA ASN A 133 22.33 -38.03 -5.98
C ASN A 133 21.31 -38.74 -6.89
N PRO A 134 20.43 -39.62 -6.37
CA PRO A 134 19.25 -40.07 -7.09
C PRO A 134 18.41 -38.90 -7.64
N THR A 135 18.08 -38.96 -8.92
CA THR A 135 17.41 -37.87 -9.64
C THR A 135 16.02 -38.28 -10.12
N ILE A 136 15.02 -37.43 -9.86
CA ILE A 136 13.66 -37.53 -10.38
C ILE A 136 13.47 -36.41 -11.40
N THR A 137 13.51 -36.76 -12.68
CA THR A 137 13.31 -35.83 -13.80
C THR A 137 11.85 -35.81 -14.21
N VAL A 138 11.23 -34.64 -14.30
CA VAL A 138 9.90 -34.46 -14.90
C VAL A 138 10.03 -33.57 -16.12
N SER A 139 10.00 -34.19 -17.31
CA SER A 139 9.99 -33.51 -18.62
C SER A 139 8.58 -33.41 -19.22
N ALA A 140 7.67 -34.29 -18.78
CA ALA A 140 6.23 -34.11 -18.95
C ALA A 140 5.72 -32.87 -18.18
N GLU A 141 4.43 -32.52 -18.32
CA GLU A 141 3.84 -31.38 -17.60
C GLU A 141 3.84 -31.59 -16.08
N SER A 142 3.38 -32.77 -15.62
CA SER A 142 3.41 -33.13 -14.19
C SER A 142 3.46 -34.64 -13.95
N ALA A 143 3.97 -35.02 -12.78
CA ALA A 143 3.94 -36.37 -12.25
C ALA A 143 3.73 -36.34 -10.72
N THR A 144 3.08 -37.37 -10.18
CA THR A 144 2.71 -37.46 -8.76
C THR A 144 3.32 -38.71 -8.12
N ILE A 145 3.86 -38.56 -6.91
CA ILE A 145 4.22 -39.68 -6.04
C ILE A 145 3.43 -39.56 -4.74
N SER A 146 2.45 -40.46 -4.59
CA SER A 146 1.64 -40.67 -3.38
C SER A 146 2.09 -41.90 -2.58
N ALA A 147 2.87 -42.80 -3.20
CA ALA A 147 3.67 -43.81 -2.51
C ALA A 147 4.66 -43.17 -1.51
N VAL A 148 5.02 -43.90 -0.45
CA VAL A 148 6.04 -43.44 0.51
C VAL A 148 7.42 -43.45 -0.17
N LEU A 149 8.06 -42.29 -0.26
CA LEU A 149 9.40 -42.13 -0.81
C LEU A 149 10.46 -42.28 0.30
N GLY A 150 11.36 -43.27 0.15
CA GLY A 150 12.48 -43.52 1.06
C GLY A 150 13.84 -43.33 0.38
N SER A 151 14.83 -42.79 1.10
CA SER A 151 16.23 -42.66 0.67
C SER A 151 17.10 -42.21 1.84
N THR A 152 18.35 -42.67 1.90
CA THR A 152 19.42 -42.10 2.76
C THR A 152 20.36 -41.18 1.98
N PHE A 153 20.25 -41.14 0.65
CA PHE A 153 20.97 -40.23 -0.24
C PHE A 153 20.19 -38.94 -0.43
N ALA A 154 20.89 -37.83 -0.68
CA ALA A 154 20.27 -36.59 -1.12
C ALA A 154 19.58 -36.80 -2.49
N LEU A 155 18.42 -36.18 -2.69
CA LEU A 155 17.56 -36.34 -3.87
C LEU A 155 17.58 -35.09 -4.74
N THR A 156 17.38 -35.25 -6.05
CA THR A 156 17.31 -34.12 -7.00
C THR A 156 16.02 -34.16 -7.83
N LYS A 157 15.20 -33.11 -7.78
CA LYS A 157 14.15 -32.84 -8.78
C LYS A 157 14.78 -32.11 -9.97
N ALA A 158 14.60 -32.66 -11.17
CA ALA A 158 15.05 -32.10 -12.45
C ALA A 158 13.91 -32.02 -13.48
N GLY A 159 14.20 -31.46 -14.66
CA GLY A 159 13.21 -31.21 -15.72
C GLY A 159 12.24 -30.08 -15.40
N SER A 160 11.58 -29.54 -16.42
CA SER A 160 10.73 -28.34 -16.34
C SER A 160 9.37 -28.56 -15.67
N GLY A 161 8.84 -29.79 -15.67
CA GLY A 161 7.51 -30.09 -15.14
C GLY A 161 7.40 -30.07 -13.62
N ALA A 162 6.19 -30.30 -13.12
CA ALA A 162 5.90 -30.37 -11.69
C ALA A 162 6.03 -31.80 -11.15
N LEU A 163 6.75 -31.98 -10.03
CA LEU A 163 6.69 -33.20 -9.23
C LEU A 163 5.82 -32.94 -7.99
N VAL A 164 4.69 -33.62 -7.89
CA VAL A 164 3.83 -33.59 -6.70
C VAL A 164 4.26 -34.69 -5.73
N LEU A 165 4.56 -34.32 -4.49
CA LEU A 165 4.80 -35.24 -3.39
C LEU A 165 3.65 -35.14 -2.37
N SER A 166 2.77 -36.14 -2.39
CA SER A 166 1.63 -36.26 -1.48
C SER A 166 1.74 -37.43 -0.48
N GLY A 167 2.80 -38.23 -0.59
CA GLY A 167 3.11 -39.31 0.35
C GLY A 167 3.66 -38.82 1.70
N ASN A 168 3.46 -39.63 2.74
CA ASN A 168 4.16 -39.48 4.03
C ASN A 168 5.59 -40.02 3.90
N ASN A 169 6.45 -39.23 3.26
CA ASN A 169 7.80 -39.65 2.88
C ASN A 169 8.73 -39.80 4.10
N THR A 170 9.77 -40.61 3.94
CA THR A 170 10.66 -41.02 5.05
C THR A 170 12.14 -40.92 4.70
N PHE A 171 12.50 -40.22 3.62
CA PHE A 171 13.90 -39.98 3.28
C PHE A 171 14.61 -39.02 4.25
N SER A 172 15.93 -39.12 4.34
CA SER A 172 16.76 -38.33 5.28
C SER A 172 17.92 -37.58 4.62
N GLY A 173 18.13 -37.74 3.32
CA GLY A 173 19.04 -36.90 2.55
C GLY A 173 18.41 -35.56 2.16
N SER A 174 19.25 -34.56 1.91
CA SER A 174 18.83 -33.23 1.40
C SER A 174 18.08 -33.30 0.07
N MET A 175 17.15 -32.38 -0.18
CA MET A 175 16.40 -32.28 -1.43
C MET A 175 16.87 -31.10 -2.28
N THR A 176 17.19 -31.31 -3.56
CA THR A 176 17.58 -30.25 -4.50
C THR A 176 16.54 -30.10 -5.59
N VAL A 177 15.85 -28.96 -5.66
CA VAL A 177 15.03 -28.57 -6.82
C VAL A 177 15.94 -27.84 -7.81
N SER A 178 16.38 -28.55 -8.85
CA SER A 178 17.27 -27.99 -9.88
C SER A 178 16.51 -27.26 -10.98
N GLN A 179 15.33 -27.76 -11.36
CA GLN A 179 14.47 -27.21 -12.41
C GLN A 179 12.99 -27.52 -12.13
N GLY A 180 12.11 -26.68 -12.69
CA GLY A 180 10.66 -26.85 -12.62
C GLY A 180 10.10 -26.66 -11.20
N VAL A 181 9.02 -27.37 -10.91
CA VAL A 181 8.29 -27.26 -9.64
C VAL A 181 8.43 -28.53 -8.80
N LEU A 182 8.61 -28.36 -7.49
CA LEU A 182 8.35 -29.39 -6.47
C LEU A 182 7.13 -28.95 -5.65
N ASN A 183 6.00 -29.64 -5.81
CA ASN A 183 4.74 -29.32 -5.15
C ASN A 183 4.49 -30.28 -3.98
N LEU A 184 4.24 -29.74 -2.79
CA LEU A 184 4.18 -30.47 -1.53
C LEU A 184 2.74 -30.47 -0.99
N GLN A 185 2.17 -31.68 -0.87
CA GLN A 185 0.77 -31.89 -0.45
C GLN A 185 0.67 -32.73 0.84
N HIS A 186 1.78 -32.87 1.58
CA HIS A 186 1.82 -33.52 2.88
C HIS A 186 2.90 -32.89 3.79
N ASN A 187 2.68 -32.87 5.11
CA ASN A 187 3.61 -32.26 6.08
C ASN A 187 5.02 -32.89 6.03
N SER A 188 5.07 -34.21 5.84
CA SER A 188 6.31 -35.00 5.66
C SER A 188 6.71 -35.18 4.19
N ALA A 189 6.21 -34.37 3.24
CA ALA A 189 6.50 -34.56 1.82
C ALA A 189 8.02 -34.46 1.50
N LEU A 190 8.78 -33.70 2.30
CA LEU A 190 10.24 -33.58 2.25
C LEU A 190 10.97 -34.63 3.12
N GLY A 191 10.28 -35.65 3.61
CA GLY A 191 10.87 -36.68 4.46
C GLY A 191 11.11 -36.20 5.89
N THR A 192 12.31 -36.48 6.41
CA THR A 192 12.76 -36.13 7.76
C THR A 192 13.63 -34.87 7.75
N THR A 193 13.51 -34.03 8.78
CA THR A 193 14.27 -32.77 8.91
C THR A 193 15.76 -32.96 9.28
N ALA A 194 16.37 -34.05 8.81
CA ALA A 194 17.80 -34.30 8.87
C ALA A 194 18.53 -33.81 7.60
N GLY A 195 17.78 -33.59 6.51
CA GLY A 195 18.25 -32.98 5.29
C GLY A 195 18.22 -31.46 5.32
N SER A 196 18.33 -30.89 4.12
CA SER A 196 18.01 -29.49 3.82
C SER A 196 17.46 -29.41 2.39
N THR A 197 16.61 -28.44 2.12
CA THR A 197 15.96 -28.26 0.82
C THR A 197 16.58 -27.07 0.11
N THR A 198 17.10 -27.26 -1.10
CA THR A 198 17.73 -26.21 -1.91
C THR A 198 16.96 -26.00 -3.21
N VAL A 199 16.50 -24.78 -3.46
CA VAL A 199 15.81 -24.35 -4.68
C VAL A 199 16.77 -23.52 -5.54
N SER A 200 17.00 -24.00 -6.75
CA SER A 200 17.90 -23.39 -7.74
C SER A 200 17.24 -22.24 -8.49
N SER A 201 18.04 -21.36 -9.08
CA SER A 201 17.53 -20.20 -9.82
C SER A 201 16.62 -20.62 -10.98
N GLY A 202 15.36 -20.19 -10.94
CA GLY A 202 14.33 -20.54 -11.94
C GLY A 202 13.52 -21.81 -11.62
N ALA A 203 13.79 -22.47 -10.48
CA ALA A 203 12.95 -23.54 -9.93
C ALA A 203 12.10 -23.02 -8.76
N ALA A 204 11.07 -23.76 -8.35
CA ALA A 204 10.23 -23.41 -7.20
C ALA A 204 9.84 -24.62 -6.34
N VAL A 205 9.63 -24.38 -5.04
CA VAL A 205 8.90 -25.27 -4.15
C VAL A 205 7.55 -24.66 -3.80
N GLU A 206 6.49 -25.45 -3.87
CA GLU A 206 5.11 -25.02 -3.59
C GLU A 206 4.52 -25.79 -2.41
N LEU A 207 3.78 -25.09 -1.55
CA LEU A 207 2.92 -25.66 -0.52
C LEU A 207 1.47 -25.61 -1.01
N GLN A 208 0.84 -26.78 -1.11
CA GLN A 208 -0.54 -26.92 -1.58
C GLN A 208 -1.35 -27.73 -0.57
N GLY A 209 -1.98 -27.00 0.36
CA GLY A 209 -3.01 -27.51 1.25
C GLY A 209 -4.40 -27.27 0.66
N VAL A 210 -5.41 -27.29 1.52
CA VAL A 210 -6.81 -27.02 1.18
C VAL A 210 -7.22 -25.65 1.73
N SER A 211 -7.75 -24.75 0.90
CA SER A 211 -8.31 -23.48 1.37
C SER A 211 -9.45 -23.72 2.35
N GLY A 212 -9.44 -23.05 3.50
CA GLY A 212 -10.35 -23.31 4.62
C GLY A 212 -10.24 -24.70 5.27
N GLY A 213 -9.23 -25.51 4.92
CA GLY A 213 -9.08 -26.90 5.35
C GLY A 213 -7.66 -27.22 5.84
N THR A 214 -7.17 -28.43 5.50
CA THR A 214 -5.87 -28.93 5.94
C THR A 214 -4.71 -28.09 5.38
N ALA A 215 -3.94 -27.48 6.26
CA ALA A 215 -2.69 -26.78 5.94
C ALA A 215 -1.51 -27.75 5.78
N ILE A 216 -0.56 -27.40 4.90
CA ILE A 216 0.76 -28.02 4.85
C ILE A 216 1.67 -27.33 5.85
N VAL A 217 2.12 -28.10 6.85
CA VAL A 217 2.97 -27.65 7.95
C VAL A 217 4.34 -28.32 7.79
N ILE A 218 5.28 -27.63 7.15
CA ILE A 218 6.67 -28.08 7.05
C ILE A 218 7.40 -27.73 8.35
N GLY A 219 8.04 -28.73 8.94
CA GLY A 219 8.78 -28.61 10.21
C GLY A 219 10.09 -27.81 10.09
N ASN A 220 11.07 -28.14 10.94
CA ASN A 220 12.36 -27.44 11.02
C ASN A 220 13.33 -27.71 9.84
N GLU A 221 12.81 -28.02 8.65
CA GLU A 221 13.56 -28.25 7.42
C GLU A 221 14.27 -26.97 6.96
N ALA A 222 15.59 -27.00 6.85
CA ALA A 222 16.36 -25.84 6.42
C ALA A 222 16.18 -25.60 4.91
N LEU A 223 15.84 -24.37 4.51
CA LEU A 223 15.55 -24.00 3.13
C LEU A 223 16.64 -23.06 2.58
N SER A 224 17.11 -23.31 1.36
CA SER A 224 18.01 -22.44 0.61
C SER A 224 17.34 -21.99 -0.68
N LEU A 225 17.16 -20.68 -0.88
CA LEU A 225 16.46 -20.10 -2.03
C LEU A 225 17.40 -19.33 -2.95
N SER A 226 17.30 -19.61 -4.24
CA SER A 226 17.97 -18.85 -5.31
C SER A 226 16.95 -18.38 -6.35
N GLY A 227 16.96 -17.08 -6.67
CA GLY A 227 16.17 -16.52 -7.77
C GLY A 227 14.69 -16.29 -7.43
N THR A 228 13.97 -15.74 -8.40
CA THR A 228 12.55 -15.35 -8.29
C THR A 228 11.57 -16.50 -8.61
N GLY A 229 12.04 -17.74 -8.67
CA GLY A 229 11.21 -18.90 -9.00
C GLY A 229 10.92 -19.08 -10.50
N VAL A 230 10.08 -20.08 -10.81
CA VAL A 230 9.59 -20.33 -12.18
C VAL A 230 8.84 -19.10 -12.68
N SER A 231 9.25 -18.55 -13.83
CA SER A 231 8.66 -17.35 -14.47
C SER A 231 8.51 -16.12 -13.55
N GLY A 232 9.28 -16.04 -12.45
CA GLY A 232 9.18 -14.95 -11.48
C GLY A 232 8.08 -15.11 -10.40
N GLY A 233 7.39 -16.25 -10.36
CA GLY A 233 6.27 -16.51 -9.45
C GLY A 233 6.62 -16.81 -7.98
N GLY A 234 7.88 -16.70 -7.56
CA GLY A 234 8.36 -17.07 -6.22
C GLY A 234 9.08 -18.42 -6.20
N ALA A 235 10.23 -18.48 -5.51
CA ALA A 235 11.00 -19.71 -5.31
C ALA A 235 10.44 -20.57 -4.16
N LEU A 236 9.74 -19.94 -3.20
CA LEU A 236 8.80 -20.57 -2.28
C LEU A 236 7.41 -19.99 -2.54
N ARG A 237 6.41 -20.84 -2.75
CA ARG A 237 5.02 -20.45 -3.04
C ARG A 237 4.05 -21.15 -2.08
N SER A 238 3.03 -20.43 -1.60
CA SER A 238 1.85 -21.01 -0.95
C SER A 238 0.67 -20.83 -1.92
N VAL A 239 0.26 -21.91 -2.60
CA VAL A 239 -0.68 -21.82 -3.73
C VAL A 239 -2.13 -22.08 -3.32
N ALA A 240 -2.36 -22.86 -2.27
CA ALA A 240 -3.66 -23.06 -1.63
C ALA A 240 -3.48 -23.52 -0.18
N GLY A 241 -4.37 -23.13 0.72
CA GLY A 241 -4.32 -23.46 2.15
C GLY A 241 -3.42 -22.53 2.98
N SER A 242 -3.70 -22.46 4.28
CA SER A 242 -2.97 -21.62 5.24
C SER A 242 -1.69 -22.30 5.74
N ASN A 243 -0.71 -22.41 4.86
CA ASN A 243 0.48 -23.24 5.05
C ASN A 243 1.57 -22.58 5.91
N SER A 244 2.55 -23.35 6.36
CA SER A 244 3.67 -22.84 7.16
C SER A 244 5.00 -23.56 6.92
N TRP A 245 6.11 -22.83 7.14
CA TRP A 245 7.47 -23.35 7.12
C TRP A 245 8.22 -22.93 8.39
N ALA A 246 8.68 -23.91 9.19
CA ALA A 246 9.27 -23.65 10.50
C ALA A 246 10.82 -23.66 10.55
N GLY A 247 11.48 -24.24 9.55
CA GLY A 247 12.94 -24.20 9.42
C GLY A 247 13.48 -22.87 8.89
N ALA A 248 14.78 -22.62 9.10
CA ALA A 248 15.42 -21.37 8.68
C ALA A 248 15.56 -21.27 7.16
N ILE A 249 15.44 -20.05 6.61
CA ILE A 249 15.48 -19.78 5.18
C ILE A 249 16.74 -18.96 4.85
N THR A 250 17.65 -19.54 4.08
CA THR A 250 18.86 -18.89 3.57
C THR A 250 18.62 -18.38 2.16
N LEU A 251 18.85 -17.09 1.92
CA LEU A 251 18.81 -16.50 0.59
C LEU A 251 20.18 -16.63 -0.05
N ALA A 252 20.37 -17.65 -0.88
CA ALA A 252 21.61 -17.91 -1.60
C ALA A 252 21.84 -16.88 -2.71
N ALA A 253 20.76 -16.45 -3.36
CA ALA A 253 20.70 -15.29 -4.26
C ALA A 253 19.58 -14.32 -3.82
N ASN A 254 19.28 -13.31 -4.63
CA ASN A 254 18.02 -12.56 -4.47
C ASN A 254 16.86 -13.53 -4.69
N ALA A 255 15.81 -13.42 -3.86
CA ALA A 255 14.74 -14.42 -3.81
C ALA A 255 13.36 -13.78 -3.72
N SER A 256 12.34 -14.52 -4.18
CA SER A 256 10.94 -14.17 -3.96
C SER A 256 10.18 -15.29 -3.25
N ILE A 257 9.29 -14.90 -2.34
CA ILE A 257 8.34 -15.75 -1.61
C ILE A 257 6.93 -15.22 -1.86
N VAL A 258 6.00 -16.10 -2.23
CA VAL A 258 4.65 -15.70 -2.67
C VAL A 258 3.57 -16.49 -1.93
N ALA A 259 2.49 -15.82 -1.51
CA ALA A 259 1.27 -16.46 -1.02
C ALA A 259 0.11 -16.03 -1.93
N GLU A 260 -0.47 -16.96 -2.69
CA GLU A 260 -1.36 -16.59 -3.80
C GLU A 260 -2.74 -16.14 -3.33
N LEU A 261 -3.39 -16.90 -2.43
CA LEU A 261 -4.78 -16.69 -2.00
C LEU A 261 -4.97 -16.68 -0.48
N ASP A 262 -4.61 -17.78 0.20
CA ASP A 262 -4.86 -17.97 1.63
C ASP A 262 -3.77 -17.29 2.50
N SER A 263 -2.87 -18.08 3.11
CA SER A 263 -1.78 -17.54 3.93
C SER A 263 -0.52 -18.40 3.93
N LEU A 264 0.59 -17.79 4.36
CA LEU A 264 1.88 -18.43 4.59
C LEU A 264 2.49 -17.93 5.91
N THR A 265 2.85 -18.84 6.82
CA THR A 265 3.56 -18.48 8.06
C THR A 265 5.01 -18.97 8.03
N LEU A 266 5.96 -18.06 8.23
CA LEU A 266 7.39 -18.32 8.26
C LEU A 266 7.95 -18.03 9.67
N SER A 267 8.24 -19.09 10.43
CA SER A 267 8.72 -18.96 11.82
C SER A 267 10.21 -19.24 12.00
N GLY A 268 10.89 -19.80 10.99
CA GLY A 268 12.35 -19.88 10.95
C GLY A 268 12.97 -18.55 10.53
N ASN A 269 14.16 -18.23 11.02
CA ASN A 269 14.87 -16.99 10.65
C ASN A 269 15.17 -16.95 9.14
N LEU A 270 15.09 -15.76 8.55
CA LEU A 270 15.38 -15.51 7.14
C LEU A 270 16.69 -14.72 7.04
N ASN A 271 17.71 -15.19 6.33
CA ASN A 271 18.98 -14.47 6.23
C ASN A 271 19.69 -14.66 4.89
N GLY A 272 20.50 -13.70 4.45
CA GLY A 272 21.34 -13.85 3.27
C GLY A 272 22.57 -14.75 3.51
N SER A 273 22.96 -15.53 2.49
CA SER A 273 24.25 -16.24 2.45
C SER A 273 25.45 -15.29 2.46
N SER A 274 25.23 -14.08 1.96
CA SER A 274 26.14 -12.95 1.81
C SER A 274 25.31 -11.66 1.89
N SER A 275 25.93 -10.53 2.22
CA SER A 275 25.22 -9.26 2.37
C SER A 275 24.51 -8.79 1.08
N GLY A 276 23.53 -7.90 1.22
CA GLY A 276 22.86 -7.26 0.10
C GLY A 276 21.87 -8.13 -0.66
N ARG A 277 21.37 -9.25 -0.10
CA ARG A 277 20.31 -10.02 -0.77
C ARG A 277 19.00 -9.22 -0.80
N VAL A 278 18.31 -9.20 -1.93
CA VAL A 278 16.93 -8.69 -2.03
C VAL A 278 15.96 -9.81 -1.71
N LEU A 279 15.03 -9.56 -0.78
CA LEU A 279 13.92 -10.47 -0.45
C LEU A 279 12.60 -9.83 -0.89
N THR A 280 11.88 -10.49 -1.82
CA THR A 280 10.61 -10.00 -2.35
C THR A 280 9.44 -10.85 -1.87
N PHE A 281 8.48 -10.24 -1.16
CA PHE A 281 7.20 -10.87 -0.85
C PHE A 281 6.13 -10.47 -1.87
N GLY A 282 5.27 -11.41 -2.27
CA GLY A 282 4.25 -11.21 -3.31
C GLY A 282 2.99 -12.06 -3.13
N GLY A 283 2.05 -11.88 -4.07
CA GLY A 283 0.76 -12.60 -4.12
C GLY A 283 -0.41 -11.85 -3.46
N GLY A 284 -1.60 -12.47 -3.53
CA GLY A 284 -2.83 -11.92 -2.96
C GLY A 284 -3.08 -12.33 -1.50
N GLY A 285 -2.53 -13.46 -1.07
CA GLY A 285 -2.64 -14.02 0.27
C GLY A 285 -1.69 -13.38 1.28
N ASN A 286 -1.96 -13.61 2.57
CA ASN A 286 -1.22 -12.97 3.66
C ASN A 286 0.03 -13.77 4.05
N THR A 287 1.18 -13.10 4.22
CA THR A 287 2.40 -13.72 4.74
C THR A 287 2.72 -13.20 6.15
N THR A 288 2.84 -14.09 7.12
CA THR A 288 3.27 -13.77 8.49
C THR A 288 4.72 -14.22 8.70
N VAL A 289 5.58 -13.29 9.08
CA VAL A 289 7.00 -13.54 9.36
C VAL A 289 7.26 -13.33 10.85
N SER A 290 7.41 -14.44 11.57
CA SER A 290 7.70 -14.50 13.01
C SER A 290 9.12 -14.97 13.32
N GLY A 291 9.84 -15.53 12.34
CA GLY A 291 11.30 -15.62 12.38
C GLY A 291 11.96 -14.27 12.07
N ALA A 292 13.16 -14.02 12.61
CA ALA A 292 13.86 -12.76 12.40
C ALA A 292 14.48 -12.67 10.98
N ILE A 293 14.32 -11.53 10.32
CA ILE A 293 15.00 -11.19 9.07
C ILE A 293 16.39 -10.61 9.41
N GLY A 294 17.43 -11.32 8.98
CA GLY A 294 18.83 -11.11 9.34
C GLY A 294 19.57 -10.03 8.52
N GLY A 295 20.66 -9.53 9.11
CA GLY A 295 21.51 -8.45 8.56
C GLY A 295 22.16 -8.68 7.18
N ASN A 296 22.16 -9.90 6.65
CA ASN A 296 22.65 -10.14 5.28
C ASN A 296 21.57 -9.93 4.21
N VAL A 297 20.29 -9.84 4.60
CA VAL A 297 19.26 -9.27 3.72
C VAL A 297 19.54 -7.77 3.62
N GLY A 298 19.70 -7.28 2.39
CA GLY A 298 19.88 -5.86 2.11
C GLY A 298 18.55 -5.15 2.10
N ASN A 299 17.72 -5.45 1.09
CA ASN A 299 16.45 -4.78 0.86
C ASN A 299 15.27 -5.75 0.98
N LEU A 300 14.17 -5.25 1.54
CA LEU A 300 12.88 -5.92 1.61
C LEU A 300 11.93 -5.25 0.60
N VAL A 301 11.32 -6.03 -0.29
CA VAL A 301 10.36 -5.54 -1.28
C VAL A 301 9.02 -6.23 -1.09
N LYS A 302 7.93 -5.46 -1.06
CA LYS A 302 6.57 -5.97 -0.94
C LYS A 302 5.76 -5.63 -2.19
N THR A 303 5.18 -6.67 -2.80
CA THR A 303 4.36 -6.64 -4.03
C THR A 303 3.07 -7.45 -3.80
N GLY A 304 2.14 -7.43 -4.76
CA GLY A 304 0.84 -8.10 -4.64
C GLY A 304 -0.09 -7.46 -3.59
N SER A 305 -1.38 -7.82 -3.59
CA SER A 305 -2.38 -7.17 -2.73
C SER A 305 -2.38 -7.64 -1.27
N GLY A 306 -1.76 -8.79 -0.95
CA GLY A 306 -1.77 -9.37 0.38
C GLY A 306 -1.04 -8.53 1.45
N THR A 307 -1.19 -8.91 2.72
CA THR A 307 -0.48 -8.30 3.86
C THR A 307 0.77 -9.10 4.23
N LEU A 308 1.90 -8.42 4.42
CA LEU A 308 3.12 -8.95 5.04
C LEU A 308 3.20 -8.51 6.51
N ALA A 309 2.91 -9.40 7.45
CA ALA A 309 3.00 -9.11 8.88
C ALA A 309 4.41 -9.41 9.41
N LEU A 310 5.13 -8.38 9.88
CA LEU A 310 6.49 -8.47 10.42
C LEU A 310 6.46 -8.39 11.95
N THR A 311 6.30 -9.54 12.62
CA THR A 311 6.10 -9.59 14.07
C THR A 311 7.39 -9.77 14.88
N ALA A 312 8.50 -10.07 14.20
CA ALA A 312 9.82 -10.30 14.80
C ALA A 312 10.69 -9.03 14.90
N THR A 313 11.66 -9.05 15.81
CA THR A 313 12.76 -8.06 15.86
C THR A 313 13.73 -8.33 14.71
N ASN A 314 13.67 -7.51 13.67
CA ASN A 314 14.49 -7.67 12.48
C ASN A 314 15.85 -6.93 12.59
N SER A 315 16.76 -7.25 11.68
CA SER A 315 18.16 -6.76 11.70
C SER A 315 18.79 -6.50 10.32
N TYR A 316 18.03 -6.62 9.23
CA TYR A 316 18.42 -6.06 7.92
C TYR A 316 18.65 -4.54 8.00
N THR A 317 19.50 -4.02 7.12
CA THR A 317 20.06 -2.65 7.23
C THR A 317 19.88 -1.82 5.96
N GLY A 318 18.89 -2.15 5.14
CA GLY A 318 18.55 -1.46 3.90
C GLY A 318 17.04 -1.43 3.68
N THR A 319 16.65 -0.88 2.54
CA THR A 319 15.32 -0.28 2.34
C THR A 319 14.16 -1.27 2.46
N THR A 320 13.04 -0.81 3.03
CA THR A 320 11.72 -1.48 2.92
C THR A 320 10.89 -0.76 1.86
N THR A 321 10.71 -1.38 0.69
CA THR A 321 9.94 -0.82 -0.43
C THR A 321 8.58 -1.52 -0.54
N ILE A 322 7.47 -0.76 -0.51
CA ILE A 322 6.09 -1.28 -0.55
C ILE A 322 5.38 -0.79 -1.81
N ASN A 323 5.41 -1.60 -2.86
CA ASN A 323 4.85 -1.29 -4.18
C ASN A 323 3.34 -1.63 -4.27
N ALA A 324 2.86 -2.57 -3.45
CA ALA A 324 1.46 -2.97 -3.42
C ALA A 324 1.09 -3.71 -2.13
N GLY A 325 -0.20 -3.64 -1.75
CA GLY A 325 -0.72 -4.24 -0.52
C GLY A 325 -0.08 -3.63 0.71
N THR A 326 -0.03 -4.39 1.81
CA THR A 326 0.34 -3.84 3.13
C THR A 326 1.58 -4.52 3.72
N VAL A 327 2.44 -3.77 4.41
CA VAL A 327 3.34 -4.29 5.44
C VAL A 327 2.80 -3.88 6.81
N SER A 328 2.58 -4.85 7.69
CA SER A 328 2.03 -4.64 9.03
C SER A 328 3.10 -4.79 10.09
N ILE A 329 3.22 -3.80 10.98
CA ILE A 329 4.26 -3.71 12.01
C ILE A 329 3.68 -3.48 13.42
N ASN A 330 4.37 -4.02 14.42
CA ASN A 330 4.08 -3.84 15.84
C ASN A 330 5.20 -3.08 16.59
N SER A 331 6.34 -2.83 15.94
CA SER A 331 7.49 -2.10 16.50
C SER A 331 8.30 -1.43 15.38
N ASP A 332 9.12 -0.43 15.71
CA ASP A 332 10.10 0.13 14.76
C ASP A 332 11.07 -0.94 14.24
N ARG A 333 11.45 -1.91 15.08
CA ARG A 333 12.37 -3.00 14.71
C ARG A 333 11.74 -4.08 13.83
N SER A 334 10.44 -4.03 13.56
CA SER A 334 9.84 -4.77 12.45
C SER A 334 10.44 -4.32 11.11
N LEU A 335 10.83 -3.04 10.99
CA LEU A 335 11.48 -2.43 9.81
C LEU A 335 13.01 -2.57 9.79
N GLY A 336 13.56 -3.57 10.48
CA GLY A 336 14.99 -3.88 10.48
C GLY A 336 15.79 -3.17 11.57
N ALA A 337 17.11 -3.10 11.41
CA ALA A 337 18.00 -2.34 12.29
C ALA A 337 17.65 -0.85 12.24
N VAL A 338 17.88 -0.12 13.35
CA VAL A 338 17.63 1.33 13.41
C VAL A 338 18.85 2.06 12.83
N PRO A 339 18.70 2.95 11.83
CA PRO A 339 19.81 3.73 11.31
C PRO A 339 20.44 4.63 12.38
N GLY A 340 21.77 4.68 12.44
CA GLY A 340 22.52 5.52 13.39
C GLY A 340 22.47 7.02 13.08
N SER A 341 22.11 7.36 11.85
CA SER A 341 21.91 8.71 11.30
C SER A 341 20.75 8.69 10.30
N VAL A 342 20.22 9.85 9.93
CA VAL A 342 19.12 9.95 8.94
C VAL A 342 19.50 9.33 7.60
N ILE A 343 18.65 8.44 7.09
CA ILE A 343 18.69 7.87 5.74
C ILE A 343 17.34 8.15 5.07
N SER A 344 17.32 8.91 3.97
CA SER A 344 16.13 9.06 3.12
C SER A 344 15.91 7.77 2.29
N ASN A 345 14.65 7.45 1.96
CA ASN A 345 14.24 6.19 1.31
C ASN A 345 14.47 4.90 2.14
N GLU A 346 14.69 4.99 3.46
CA GLU A 346 14.78 3.82 4.35
C GLU A 346 13.47 3.00 4.34
N VAL A 347 12.33 3.70 4.27
CA VAL A 347 11.02 3.14 3.91
C VAL A 347 10.51 3.87 2.68
N VAL A 348 10.03 3.15 1.68
CA VAL A 348 9.43 3.70 0.47
C VAL A 348 8.04 3.12 0.29
N LEU A 349 7.03 3.98 0.12
CA LEU A 349 5.66 3.60 -0.25
C LEU A 349 5.44 4.04 -1.71
N ASP A 350 5.17 3.10 -2.61
CA ASP A 350 5.03 3.36 -4.06
C ASP A 350 3.86 2.55 -4.65
N GLY A 351 2.67 2.77 -4.10
CA GLY A 351 1.43 2.03 -4.39
C GLY A 351 0.94 1.12 -3.25
N GLY A 352 1.65 1.07 -2.12
CA GLY A 352 1.32 0.23 -0.97
C GLY A 352 1.16 0.97 0.38
N ALA A 353 0.87 0.21 1.43
CA ALA A 353 0.59 0.69 2.78
C ALA A 353 1.58 0.18 3.83
N LEU A 354 1.94 1.04 4.78
CA LEU A 354 2.55 0.65 6.06
C LEU A 354 1.48 0.76 7.16
N ALA A 355 1.16 -0.36 7.80
CA ALA A 355 0.16 -0.45 8.86
C ALA A 355 0.80 -0.60 10.25
N ALA A 356 0.44 0.28 11.18
CA ALA A 356 0.83 0.21 12.59
C ALA A 356 -0.31 -0.38 13.44
N THR A 357 -0.09 -1.57 14.00
CA THR A 357 -1.10 -2.30 14.80
C THR A 357 -0.92 -2.13 16.32
N ALA A 358 -0.05 -1.21 16.74
CA ALA A 358 0.28 -0.95 18.14
C ALA A 358 0.72 0.51 18.33
N ASN A 359 0.70 0.98 19.59
CA ASN A 359 1.31 2.27 19.95
C ASN A 359 2.84 2.19 19.79
N LEU A 360 3.40 2.89 18.81
CA LEU A 360 4.84 2.87 18.55
C LEU A 360 5.35 4.21 18.00
N THR A 361 6.61 4.49 18.30
CA THR A 361 7.36 5.61 17.72
C THR A 361 8.39 5.04 16.76
N LEU A 362 8.33 5.43 15.48
CA LEU A 362 9.39 5.13 14.52
C LEU A 362 10.59 6.05 14.76
N SER A 363 11.80 5.57 14.49
CA SER A 363 13.00 6.38 14.60
C SER A 363 13.01 7.48 13.55
N GLY A 364 13.28 8.73 13.96
CA GLY A 364 13.41 9.87 13.06
C GLY A 364 14.58 9.76 12.07
N ASN A 365 15.49 8.80 12.29
CA ASN A 365 16.55 8.45 11.35
C ASN A 365 16.06 7.61 10.16
N ARG A 366 14.87 7.00 10.22
CA ARG A 366 14.25 6.37 9.05
C ARG A 366 13.49 7.43 8.27
N GLY A 367 14.01 7.87 7.12
CA GLY A 367 13.24 8.67 6.17
C GLY A 367 12.15 7.81 5.52
N ILE A 368 10.94 8.36 5.39
CA ILE A 368 9.80 7.68 4.75
C ILE A 368 9.45 8.45 3.47
N THR A 369 9.60 7.80 2.33
CA THR A 369 9.41 8.40 1.00
C THR A 369 8.11 7.93 0.37
N ILE A 370 7.33 8.89 -0.15
CA ILE A 370 6.13 8.61 -0.95
C ILE A 370 6.48 8.71 -2.44
N GLY A 371 6.67 7.55 -3.07
CA GLY A 371 6.95 7.37 -4.49
C GLY A 371 5.78 7.78 -5.39
N ALA A 372 5.99 7.74 -6.70
CA ALA A 372 5.02 8.26 -7.68
C ALA A 372 3.67 7.51 -7.70
N GLY A 373 3.65 6.24 -7.25
CA GLY A 373 2.42 5.45 -7.04
C GLY A 373 1.60 5.88 -5.81
N GLY A 374 2.10 6.83 -5.01
CA GLY A 374 1.49 7.22 -3.74
C GLY A 374 1.74 6.20 -2.63
N GLY A 375 1.15 6.40 -1.46
CA GLY A 375 1.33 5.49 -0.34
C GLY A 375 0.36 5.74 0.82
N ALA A 376 0.08 4.71 1.59
CA ALA A 376 -0.79 4.81 2.76
C ALA A 376 -0.04 4.58 4.08
N LEU A 377 -0.36 5.41 5.07
CA LEU A 377 -0.03 5.17 6.48
C LEU A 377 -1.32 4.77 7.19
N ASP A 378 -1.45 3.47 7.46
CA ASP A 378 -2.60 2.89 8.16
C ASP A 378 -2.28 2.79 9.66
N VAL A 379 -3.23 3.20 10.50
CA VAL A 379 -3.08 3.12 11.96
C VAL A 379 -4.33 2.51 12.55
N ALA A 380 -4.18 1.35 13.18
CA ALA A 380 -5.29 0.59 13.75
C ALA A 380 -6.06 1.41 14.81
N THR A 381 -7.37 1.17 14.94
CA THR A 381 -8.22 1.86 15.93
C THR A 381 -7.68 1.68 17.35
N GLY A 382 -7.44 2.79 18.05
CA GLY A 382 -6.84 2.79 19.39
C GLY A 382 -5.30 2.75 19.42
N ALA A 383 -4.64 2.62 18.26
CA ALA A 383 -3.19 2.77 18.13
C ALA A 383 -2.78 4.20 17.75
N THR A 384 -1.55 4.56 18.09
CA THR A 384 -0.87 5.80 17.71
C THR A 384 0.48 5.49 17.10
N LEU A 385 0.66 5.89 15.84
CA LEU A 385 1.95 5.88 15.14
C LEU A 385 2.58 7.27 15.28
N THR A 386 3.65 7.39 16.07
CA THR A 386 4.41 8.64 16.18
C THR A 386 5.61 8.60 15.25
N TYR A 387 5.78 9.65 14.44
CA TYR A 387 6.90 9.79 13.52
C TYR A 387 7.59 11.15 13.69
N PRO A 388 8.83 11.19 14.19
CA PRO A 388 9.59 12.43 14.37
C PRO A 388 10.52 12.78 13.19
N GLY A 389 10.58 11.93 12.15
CA GLY A 389 11.43 12.09 10.98
C GLY A 389 10.82 12.94 9.86
N VAL A 390 11.39 12.85 8.66
CA VAL A 390 10.97 13.59 7.46
C VAL A 390 10.19 12.68 6.52
N LEU A 391 8.94 13.05 6.25
CA LEU A 391 8.19 12.54 5.10
C LEU A 391 8.64 13.30 3.85
N ASP A 392 9.17 12.61 2.85
CA ASP A 392 9.59 13.18 1.56
C ASP A 392 8.89 12.51 0.36
N GLY A 393 9.13 13.00 -0.86
CA GLY A 393 8.56 12.45 -2.09
C GLY A 393 7.53 13.35 -2.80
N SER A 394 6.78 12.75 -3.73
CA SER A 394 5.87 13.47 -4.64
C SER A 394 4.54 12.75 -4.95
N GLY A 395 4.36 11.50 -4.53
CA GLY A 395 3.05 10.84 -4.62
C GLY A 395 2.06 11.31 -3.56
N SER A 396 0.81 10.87 -3.70
CA SER A 396 -0.24 11.15 -2.71
C SER A 396 -0.06 10.31 -1.45
N LEU A 397 -0.04 10.95 -0.28
CA LEU A 397 -0.09 10.29 1.03
C LEU A 397 -1.55 10.11 1.47
N THR A 398 -1.92 8.91 1.89
CA THR A 398 -3.25 8.63 2.46
C THR A 398 -3.14 8.12 3.91
N LYS A 399 -3.67 8.87 4.87
CA LYS A 399 -3.85 8.40 6.26
C LYS A 399 -5.14 7.58 6.34
N THR A 400 -5.01 6.31 6.71
CA THR A 400 -6.11 5.34 6.86
C THR A 400 -6.15 4.75 8.27
N GLY A 401 -7.20 3.97 8.57
CA GLY A 401 -7.44 3.37 9.89
C GLY A 401 -7.89 4.35 10.97
N GLY A 402 -8.64 3.87 11.96
CA GLY A 402 -9.24 4.71 13.02
C GLY A 402 -8.26 5.24 14.08
N GLY A 403 -6.96 4.93 13.98
CA GLY A 403 -5.92 5.39 14.90
C GLY A 403 -5.33 6.76 14.56
N ILE A 404 -4.32 7.17 15.34
CA ILE A 404 -3.66 8.47 15.24
C ILE A 404 -2.30 8.34 14.54
N LEU A 405 -2.07 9.09 13.47
CA LEU A 405 -0.73 9.38 12.95
C LEU A 405 -0.27 10.73 13.51
N SER A 406 0.83 10.74 14.25
CA SER A 406 1.38 11.93 14.89
C SER A 406 2.72 12.33 14.26
N LEU A 407 2.70 13.39 13.46
CA LEU A 407 3.88 13.92 12.78
C LEU A 407 4.56 14.95 13.69
N THR A 408 5.81 14.68 14.07
CA THR A 408 6.51 15.40 15.14
C THR A 408 7.97 15.72 14.76
N GLY A 409 8.70 16.38 15.66
CA GLY A 409 10.13 16.64 15.51
C GLY A 409 10.48 18.00 14.90
N GLY A 410 11.79 18.30 14.89
CA GLY A 410 12.34 19.62 14.53
C GLY A 410 12.79 19.79 13.07
N ALA A 411 12.40 18.88 12.18
CA ALA A 411 12.61 18.99 10.74
C ALA A 411 11.26 19.00 10.02
N ALA A 412 11.02 19.98 9.16
CA ALA A 412 9.83 20.05 8.31
C ALA A 412 9.74 18.82 7.40
N ASN A 413 8.53 18.45 7.01
CA ASN A 413 8.34 17.45 5.97
C ASN A 413 8.51 18.09 4.57
N THR A 414 8.90 17.32 3.57
CA THR A 414 9.15 17.79 2.20
C THR A 414 8.32 17.06 1.14
N LEU A 415 7.36 16.23 1.58
CA LEU A 415 6.33 15.62 0.74
C LEU A 415 5.56 16.69 -0.04
N SER A 416 5.75 16.69 -1.35
CA SER A 416 5.18 17.68 -2.28
C SER A 416 3.86 17.25 -2.93
N GLY A 417 3.53 15.95 -2.86
CA GLY A 417 2.28 15.41 -3.38
C GLY A 417 1.09 15.60 -2.42
N PRO A 418 -0.15 15.35 -2.89
CA PRO A 418 -1.36 15.55 -2.09
C PRO A 418 -1.37 14.76 -0.78
N THR A 419 -2.13 15.25 0.21
CA THR A 419 -2.37 14.53 1.47
C THR A 419 -3.86 14.32 1.68
N GLN A 420 -4.30 13.08 1.81
CA GLN A 420 -5.67 12.72 2.19
C GLN A 420 -5.68 12.11 3.59
N VAL A 421 -6.53 12.63 4.47
CA VAL A 421 -6.92 11.97 5.73
C VAL A 421 -8.24 11.26 5.47
N ALA A 422 -8.21 9.96 5.17
CA ALA A 422 -9.43 9.19 4.88
C ALA A 422 -10.10 8.67 6.15
N ASN A 423 -9.35 8.36 7.21
CA ASN A 423 -9.91 7.91 8.49
C ASN A 423 -8.95 8.17 9.66
N GLY A 424 -9.49 8.25 10.88
CA GLY A 424 -8.77 8.54 12.10
C GLY A 424 -8.15 9.94 12.11
N THR A 425 -7.15 10.14 12.98
CA THR A 425 -6.52 11.46 13.16
C THR A 425 -5.16 11.54 12.48
N LEU A 426 -4.92 12.60 11.72
CA LEU A 426 -3.60 13.11 11.38
C LEU A 426 -3.29 14.32 12.27
N SER A 427 -2.35 14.16 13.20
CA SER A 427 -1.92 15.16 14.17
C SER A 427 -0.62 15.82 13.72
N LEU A 428 -0.65 17.15 13.56
CA LEU A 428 0.46 17.97 13.07
C LEU A 428 1.16 18.69 14.24
N GLY A 429 2.28 18.14 14.71
CA GLY A 429 3.02 18.59 15.89
C GLY A 429 4.53 18.66 15.68
N LYS A 430 4.97 19.19 14.53
CA LYS A 430 6.35 19.65 14.34
C LYS A 430 6.67 20.79 15.31
N THR A 431 7.95 21.16 15.42
CA THR A 431 8.31 22.44 16.05
C THR A 431 7.53 23.58 15.36
N ALA A 432 6.91 24.45 16.15
CA ALA A 432 6.01 25.49 15.61
C ALA A 432 6.70 26.38 14.58
N SER A 433 5.97 26.76 13.51
CA SER A 433 6.51 27.40 12.30
C SER A 433 7.45 26.54 11.45
N LEU A 434 7.32 25.21 11.55
CA LEU A 434 7.76 24.26 10.53
C LEU A 434 6.55 23.51 9.98
N ASP A 435 6.37 23.55 8.67
CA ASP A 435 5.29 22.82 7.99
C ASP A 435 5.39 21.31 8.26
N ALA A 436 4.31 20.76 8.84
CA ALA A 436 4.13 19.33 9.03
C ALA A 436 3.62 18.63 7.77
N LEU A 437 3.04 19.39 6.84
CA LEU A 437 2.69 18.98 5.49
C LEU A 437 3.28 19.99 4.51
N ALA A 438 4.10 19.58 3.54
CA ALA A 438 4.56 20.46 2.46
C ALA A 438 3.62 20.44 1.23
N SER A 439 2.49 19.73 1.33
CA SER A 439 1.49 19.63 0.27
C SER A 439 0.70 20.93 0.10
N ALA A 440 0.51 21.35 -1.15
CA ALA A 440 -0.43 22.42 -1.51
C ALA A 440 -1.91 21.94 -1.58
N GLN A 441 -2.17 20.63 -1.51
CA GLN A 441 -3.51 20.03 -1.60
C GLN A 441 -3.75 19.05 -0.45
N ILE A 442 -4.72 19.36 0.39
CA ILE A 442 -5.08 18.58 1.57
C ILE A 442 -6.58 18.25 1.52
N SER A 443 -6.92 16.97 1.58
CA SER A 443 -8.29 16.48 1.75
C SER A 443 -8.47 15.90 3.14
N VAL A 444 -9.54 16.29 3.83
CA VAL A 444 -9.91 15.78 5.15
C VAL A 444 -11.26 15.09 5.01
N GLY A 445 -11.26 13.78 5.18
CA GLY A 445 -12.35 12.88 4.82
C GLY A 445 -12.30 12.41 3.36
N ASP A 446 -13.11 11.38 3.08
CA ASP A 446 -13.31 10.80 1.75
C ASP A 446 -14.79 10.84 1.28
N GLY A 447 -15.68 11.39 2.10
CA GLY A 447 -17.13 11.44 1.90
C GLY A 447 -17.90 10.30 2.58
N THR A 448 -17.22 9.33 3.21
CA THR A 448 -17.83 8.14 3.81
C THR A 448 -17.62 8.07 5.32
N GLY A 449 -18.51 7.36 6.03
CA GLY A 449 -18.47 7.26 7.48
C GLY A 449 -19.33 8.30 8.20
N ALA A 450 -18.83 8.83 9.32
CA ALA A 450 -19.59 9.73 10.21
C ALA A 450 -18.90 11.09 10.30
N ALA A 451 -19.67 12.15 10.57
CA ALA A 451 -19.10 13.50 10.74
C ALA A 451 -18.00 13.52 11.82
N GLY A 452 -16.75 13.73 11.41
CA GLY A 452 -15.57 13.70 12.26
C GLY A 452 -14.85 12.35 12.38
N SER A 453 -15.15 11.34 11.54
CA SER A 453 -14.34 10.09 11.51
C SER A 453 -12.95 10.30 10.90
N ALA A 454 -12.78 11.30 10.02
CA ALA A 454 -11.48 11.75 9.54
C ALA A 454 -11.14 13.11 10.16
N VAL A 455 -9.98 13.22 10.82
CA VAL A 455 -9.60 14.45 11.56
C VAL A 455 -8.20 14.90 11.15
N LEU A 456 -8.09 16.12 10.63
CA LEU A 456 -6.82 16.83 10.54
C LEU A 456 -6.71 17.73 11.78
N ALA A 457 -5.75 17.48 12.66
CA ALA A 457 -5.61 18.17 13.93
C ALA A 457 -4.27 18.92 14.01
N LEU A 458 -4.33 20.19 14.42
CA LEU A 458 -3.14 20.93 14.83
C LEU A 458 -2.73 20.56 16.25
N ALA A 459 -1.44 20.37 16.47
CA ALA A 459 -0.79 20.18 17.77
C ALA A 459 0.36 21.19 18.01
N ALA A 460 0.62 22.08 17.04
CA ALA A 460 1.50 23.23 17.12
C ALA A 460 0.97 24.34 16.19
N ASN A 461 1.52 25.57 16.30
CA ASN A 461 1.19 26.68 15.39
C ASN A 461 1.96 26.56 14.06
N ASN A 462 1.36 27.06 12.97
CA ASN A 462 1.94 27.16 11.64
C ASN A 462 2.50 25.80 11.18
N GLN A 463 1.62 24.91 10.75
CA GLN A 463 1.90 23.52 10.38
C GLN A 463 1.46 23.17 8.95
N ILE A 464 0.70 24.05 8.31
CA ILE A 464 0.19 23.91 6.95
C ILE A 464 0.69 25.12 6.12
N PRO A 465 1.09 24.95 4.85
CA PRO A 465 1.69 26.05 4.10
C PRO A 465 0.65 27.11 3.73
N ASN A 466 1.03 28.40 3.78
CA ASN A 466 0.20 29.55 3.37
C ASN A 466 -0.35 29.49 1.91
N ALA A 467 0.14 28.54 1.10
CA ALA A 467 -0.30 28.26 -0.26
C ALA A 467 -1.40 27.18 -0.38
N ALA A 468 -1.67 26.43 0.70
CA ALA A 468 -2.48 25.22 0.63
C ALA A 468 -3.99 25.45 0.47
N LEU A 469 -4.62 24.52 -0.26
CA LEU A 469 -6.06 24.29 -0.27
C LEU A 469 -6.39 23.14 0.70
N VAL A 470 -7.22 23.42 1.70
CA VAL A 470 -7.80 22.41 2.62
C VAL A 470 -9.26 22.17 2.25
N THR A 471 -9.57 20.99 1.72
CA THR A 471 -10.93 20.55 1.42
C THR A 471 -11.41 19.59 2.50
N VAL A 472 -12.58 19.86 3.10
CA VAL A 472 -13.15 19.02 4.17
C VAL A 472 -14.43 18.35 3.65
N ALA A 473 -14.40 17.04 3.47
CA ALA A 473 -15.57 16.23 3.10
C ALA A 473 -16.54 16.09 4.28
N SER A 474 -17.75 15.56 4.06
CA SER A 474 -18.84 15.50 5.05
C SER A 474 -18.54 14.68 6.32
N ASP A 475 -17.60 13.74 6.23
CA ASP A 475 -17.05 12.94 7.32
C ASP A 475 -15.81 13.58 7.98
N GLY A 476 -15.26 14.63 7.37
CA GLY A 476 -14.03 15.30 7.78
C GLY A 476 -14.22 16.37 8.87
N ASN A 477 -13.20 16.54 9.71
CA ASN A 477 -13.04 17.64 10.64
C ASN A 477 -11.64 18.25 10.54
N PHE A 478 -11.53 19.51 10.14
CA PHE A 478 -10.30 20.29 10.31
C PHE A 478 -10.31 20.96 11.69
N ASN A 479 -9.60 20.34 12.63
CA ASN A 479 -9.49 20.76 14.02
C ASN A 479 -8.24 21.64 14.22
N VAL A 480 -8.45 22.94 14.16
CA VAL A 480 -7.46 23.99 14.41
C VAL A 480 -7.12 24.06 15.92
N GLY A 481 -8.01 23.57 16.78
CA GLY A 481 -7.80 23.54 18.22
C GLY A 481 -7.56 24.94 18.79
N ALA A 482 -6.61 25.07 19.72
CA ALA A 482 -6.19 26.35 20.29
C ALA A 482 -4.94 26.93 19.58
N PHE A 483 -4.63 26.46 18.36
CA PHE A 483 -3.44 26.84 17.60
C PHE A 483 -3.77 27.87 16.52
N THR A 484 -2.74 28.51 15.98
CA THR A 484 -2.85 29.43 14.84
C THR A 484 -2.23 28.82 13.59
N ASP A 485 -2.91 28.94 12.45
CA ASP A 485 -2.37 28.54 11.15
C ASP A 485 -2.93 29.40 9.99
N THR A 486 -2.21 29.46 8.87
CA THR A 486 -2.59 30.26 7.69
C THR A 486 -2.62 29.38 6.45
N ILE A 487 -3.76 29.38 5.74
CA ILE A 487 -3.96 28.62 4.50
C ILE A 487 -4.42 29.52 3.36
N ASN A 488 -4.24 29.08 2.12
CA ASN A 488 -4.70 29.87 0.98
C ASN A 488 -6.21 29.74 0.80
N GLN A 489 -6.73 28.51 0.79
CA GLN A 489 -8.11 28.23 0.44
C GLN A 489 -8.71 27.17 1.36
N VAL A 490 -10.02 27.28 1.60
CA VAL A 490 -10.82 26.27 2.30
C VAL A 490 -12.05 25.91 1.46
N GLY A 491 -12.49 24.66 1.54
CA GLY A 491 -13.65 24.19 0.79
C GLY A 491 -14.28 22.91 1.33
N GLY A 492 -15.38 22.49 0.71
CA GLY A 492 -16.13 21.29 1.09
C GLY A 492 -17.29 21.55 2.07
N LEU A 493 -17.75 20.47 2.70
CA LEU A 493 -19.02 20.37 3.44
C LEU A 493 -18.86 19.86 4.89
N GLY A 494 -17.62 19.57 5.33
CA GLY A 494 -17.35 19.00 6.66
C GLY A 494 -17.32 20.01 7.81
N LEU A 495 -16.66 19.61 8.90
CA LEU A 495 -16.52 20.41 10.10
C LEU A 495 -15.19 21.19 10.13
N ILE A 496 -15.22 22.44 10.61
CA ILE A 496 -14.04 23.17 11.07
C ILE A 496 -14.23 23.49 12.55
N THR A 497 -13.23 23.16 13.37
CA THR A 497 -13.25 23.36 14.83
C THR A 497 -12.14 24.32 15.24
N ILE A 498 -12.49 25.50 15.77
CA ILE A 498 -11.54 26.51 16.25
C ILE A 498 -11.82 26.81 17.73
N ALA A 499 -11.01 26.27 18.63
CA ALA A 499 -11.18 26.44 20.07
C ALA A 499 -10.73 27.84 20.54
N SER A 500 -11.03 28.18 21.80
CA SER A 500 -10.61 29.45 22.40
C SER A 500 -9.09 29.64 22.29
N GLY A 501 -8.66 30.80 21.80
CA GLY A 501 -7.25 31.12 21.52
C GLY A 501 -6.73 30.66 20.14
N GLY A 502 -7.42 29.74 19.46
CA GLY A 502 -7.07 29.32 18.11
C GLY A 502 -7.48 30.34 17.04
N THR A 503 -6.75 30.37 15.92
CA THR A 503 -7.03 31.23 14.76
C THR A 503 -6.75 30.49 13.46
N LEU A 504 -7.72 30.48 12.53
CA LEU A 504 -7.52 30.03 11.16
C LEU A 504 -7.58 31.22 10.22
N THR A 505 -6.47 31.54 9.55
CA THR A 505 -6.43 32.60 8.55
C THR A 505 -6.55 32.00 7.15
N VAL A 506 -7.56 32.42 6.39
CA VAL A 506 -7.84 31.97 5.01
C VAL A 506 -7.55 33.10 4.02
N GLY A 507 -6.89 32.77 2.91
CA GLY A 507 -6.51 33.72 1.86
C GLY A 507 -5.01 34.08 1.86
N GLY A 508 -4.16 33.27 2.50
CA GLY A 508 -2.72 33.52 2.68
C GLY A 508 -1.92 33.79 1.40
N THR A 509 -2.40 33.36 0.23
CA THR A 509 -1.85 33.74 -1.09
C THR A 509 -2.93 34.23 -2.08
N ASN A 510 -3.98 34.88 -1.55
CA ASN A 510 -5.10 35.52 -2.28
C ASN A 510 -6.08 34.58 -3.02
N GLY A 511 -6.03 33.28 -2.77
CA GLY A 511 -6.98 32.31 -3.34
C GLY A 511 -8.42 32.58 -2.91
N SER A 512 -9.36 32.25 -3.79
CA SER A 512 -10.80 32.33 -3.48
C SER A 512 -11.34 30.96 -3.06
N SER A 513 -12.21 30.95 -2.06
CA SER A 513 -12.72 29.77 -1.35
C SER A 513 -14.23 29.65 -1.51
N SER A 514 -14.75 28.43 -1.44
CA SER A 514 -16.19 28.15 -1.41
C SER A 514 -16.45 27.05 -0.40
N PHE A 515 -16.98 27.44 0.77
CA PHE A 515 -17.24 26.54 1.88
C PHE A 515 -18.74 26.40 2.13
N GLY A 516 -19.20 25.17 2.34
CA GLY A 516 -20.59 24.84 2.68
C GLY A 516 -20.67 23.92 3.89
N GLY A 517 -19.59 23.80 4.68
CA GLY A 517 -19.58 23.00 5.90
C GLY A 517 -19.99 23.79 7.14
N THR A 518 -19.79 23.17 8.31
CA THR A 518 -20.07 23.80 9.61
C THR A 518 -18.80 24.34 10.24
N LEU A 519 -18.83 25.56 10.79
CA LEU A 519 -17.78 26.10 11.64
C LEU A 519 -18.22 26.16 13.10
N THR A 520 -17.36 25.76 14.03
CA THR A 520 -17.68 25.69 15.46
C THR A 520 -16.53 26.17 16.36
N GLY A 521 -16.90 26.55 17.59
CA GLY A 521 -15.97 26.93 18.65
C GLY A 521 -15.96 28.43 18.98
N LEU A 522 -14.92 28.85 19.71
CA LEU A 522 -14.79 30.19 20.30
C LEU A 522 -13.56 30.96 19.79
N GLY A 523 -12.75 30.36 18.92
CA GLY A 523 -11.59 31.01 18.32
C GLY A 523 -11.94 31.95 17.16
N THR A 524 -10.94 32.27 16.35
CA THR A 524 -11.06 33.22 15.23
C THR A 524 -11.02 32.50 13.89
N LEU A 525 -11.99 32.75 13.02
CA LEU A 525 -11.77 32.64 11.58
C LEU A 525 -11.35 34.02 11.07
N GLU A 526 -10.20 34.12 10.41
CA GLU A 526 -9.75 35.32 9.72
C GLU A 526 -9.86 35.14 8.20
N LYS A 527 -10.42 36.14 7.52
CA LYS A 527 -10.37 36.28 6.07
C LYS A 527 -9.37 37.38 5.72
N ALA A 528 -8.23 36.97 5.15
CA ALA A 528 -7.13 37.81 4.72
C ALA A 528 -6.96 37.78 3.18
N GLY A 529 -6.09 38.65 2.65
CA GLY A 529 -5.77 38.71 1.22
C GLY A 529 -6.94 39.16 0.32
N SER A 530 -6.66 39.39 -0.96
CA SER A 530 -7.61 39.96 -1.92
C SER A 530 -8.67 38.99 -2.48
N GLY A 531 -8.55 37.68 -2.20
CA GLY A 531 -9.51 36.66 -2.64
C GLY A 531 -10.90 36.78 -2.00
N THR A 532 -11.86 35.97 -2.47
CA THR A 532 -13.22 35.88 -1.92
C THR A 532 -13.41 34.59 -1.12
N LEU A 533 -13.95 34.65 0.09
CA LEU A 533 -14.46 33.48 0.82
C LEU A 533 -15.98 33.43 0.70
N THR A 534 -16.49 32.49 -0.09
CA THR A 534 -17.93 32.30 -0.32
C THR A 534 -18.47 31.28 0.69
N PHE A 535 -19.55 31.64 1.38
CA PHE A 535 -20.32 30.73 2.21
C PHE A 535 -21.59 30.29 1.48
N THR A 536 -21.80 28.98 1.44
CA THR A 536 -22.86 28.32 0.64
C THR A 536 -23.86 27.51 1.49
N GLN A 537 -23.66 27.44 2.80
CA GLN A 537 -24.67 27.05 3.79
C GLN A 537 -24.62 28.00 4.99
N SER A 538 -25.75 28.18 5.66
CA SER A 538 -25.90 28.99 6.87
C SER A 538 -25.17 28.38 8.08
N PHE A 539 -24.53 29.19 8.92
CA PHE A 539 -23.85 28.70 10.14
C PHE A 539 -23.79 29.74 11.27
N SER A 540 -23.44 29.27 12.48
CA SER A 540 -23.34 30.08 13.69
C SER A 540 -22.01 29.87 14.42
N LEU A 541 -21.05 30.79 14.23
CA LEU A 541 -19.75 30.78 14.89
C LEU A 541 -19.82 31.60 16.19
N ALA A 542 -19.77 30.93 17.35
CA ALA A 542 -19.79 31.61 18.65
C ALA A 542 -18.52 32.46 18.94
N GLY A 543 -17.42 32.19 18.22
CA GLY A 543 -16.18 32.96 18.25
C GLY A 543 -16.19 34.24 17.40
N THR A 544 -15.04 34.53 16.78
CA THR A 544 -14.80 35.76 16.01
C THR A 544 -14.64 35.47 14.52
N LEU A 545 -15.28 36.29 13.67
CA LEU A 545 -14.94 36.44 12.27
C LEU A 545 -14.16 37.75 12.09
N THR A 546 -12.88 37.64 11.73
CA THR A 546 -12.02 38.79 11.42
C THR A 546 -11.92 38.98 9.91
N LEU A 547 -12.18 40.20 9.41
CA LEU A 547 -11.93 40.59 8.02
C LEU A 547 -10.72 41.53 7.97
N SER A 548 -9.58 41.01 7.51
CA SER A 548 -8.34 41.78 7.28
C SER A 548 -8.07 42.10 5.81
N GLY A 549 -8.83 41.47 4.88
CA GLY A 549 -8.90 41.95 3.50
C GLY A 549 -9.78 41.11 2.57
N GLY A 550 -10.06 41.68 1.40
CA GLY A 550 -10.82 41.02 0.33
C GLY A 550 -12.29 40.79 0.70
N THR A 551 -12.91 39.78 0.10
CA THR A 551 -14.37 39.59 0.17
C THR A 551 -14.77 38.40 1.06
N VAL A 552 -15.82 38.56 1.86
CA VAL A 552 -16.70 37.47 2.30
C VAL A 552 -18.00 37.58 1.52
N ALA A 553 -18.40 36.52 0.84
CA ALA A 553 -19.61 36.47 0.04
C ALA A 553 -20.64 35.50 0.66
N LEU A 554 -21.87 35.98 0.81
CA LEU A 554 -23.01 35.22 1.30
C LEU A 554 -23.83 34.77 0.08
N SER A 555 -23.94 33.46 -0.14
CA SER A 555 -24.60 32.91 -1.34
C SER A 555 -26.02 32.40 -1.05
N ASN A 556 -26.90 33.29 -0.59
CA ASN A 556 -28.21 32.98 0.01
C ASN A 556 -28.08 32.25 1.36
N VAL A 557 -27.36 32.85 2.30
CA VAL A 557 -27.03 32.21 3.60
C VAL A 557 -27.21 33.16 4.79
N ASP A 558 -27.53 32.57 5.94
CA ASP A 558 -27.59 33.23 7.24
C ASP A 558 -26.31 32.95 8.03
N LEU A 559 -25.59 34.01 8.39
CA LEU A 559 -24.37 33.95 9.17
C LEU A 559 -24.60 34.60 10.54
N THR A 560 -24.46 33.82 11.61
CA THR A 560 -24.40 34.34 12.99
C THR A 560 -22.97 34.29 13.50
N VAL A 561 -22.47 35.38 14.08
CA VAL A 561 -21.13 35.45 14.68
C VAL A 561 -21.15 36.05 16.10
N GLY A 562 -20.27 35.58 16.98
CA GLY A 562 -20.02 36.21 18.27
C GLY A 562 -19.48 37.62 18.09
N THR A 563 -18.32 37.76 17.44
CA THR A 563 -17.77 39.07 17.07
C THR A 563 -17.47 39.12 15.57
N LEU A 564 -17.93 40.17 14.89
CA LEU A 564 -17.38 40.57 13.59
C LEU A 564 -16.32 41.64 13.85
N ARG A 565 -15.08 41.41 13.42
CA ARG A 565 -13.95 42.32 13.61
C ARG A 565 -13.37 42.73 12.26
N ILE A 566 -13.31 44.02 11.96
CA ILE A 566 -12.76 44.55 10.70
C ILE A 566 -11.40 45.21 11.00
N THR A 567 -10.33 44.66 10.45
CA THR A 567 -8.93 45.10 10.67
C THR A 567 -8.23 45.57 9.39
N GLY A 568 -8.87 45.40 8.23
CA GLY A 568 -8.39 45.88 6.94
C GLY A 568 -9.54 46.07 5.96
N ASN A 569 -9.27 46.79 4.87
CA ASN A 569 -10.28 47.14 3.87
C ASN A 569 -10.87 45.88 3.23
N SER A 570 -12.16 45.66 3.46
CA SER A 570 -12.84 44.39 3.18
C SER A 570 -14.21 44.62 2.54
N ILE A 571 -14.71 43.60 1.85
CA ILE A 571 -16.03 43.58 1.22
C ILE A 571 -16.88 42.50 1.91
N LEU A 572 -18.10 42.86 2.30
CA LEU A 572 -19.16 41.93 2.65
C LEU A 572 -20.19 41.93 1.52
N ASP A 573 -20.21 40.86 0.73
CA ASP A 573 -21.08 40.70 -0.43
C ASP A 573 -22.31 39.87 -0.03
N PHE A 574 -23.52 40.41 -0.20
CA PHE A 574 -24.79 39.73 0.10
C PHE A 574 -25.29 38.80 -1.01
N GLY A 575 -24.60 38.77 -2.16
CA GLY A 575 -24.95 37.93 -3.29
C GLY A 575 -26.20 38.40 -4.05
N ALA A 576 -26.79 37.50 -4.83
CA ALA A 576 -27.93 37.81 -5.71
C ALA A 576 -29.30 37.46 -5.10
N GLY A 577 -29.36 37.15 -3.80
CA GLY A 577 -30.58 36.73 -3.11
C GLY A 577 -30.38 36.58 -1.60
N ALA A 578 -31.52 36.38 -0.90
CA ALA A 578 -31.68 36.57 0.54
C ALA A 578 -30.52 36.02 1.40
N SER A 579 -29.73 36.93 1.98
CA SER A 579 -28.63 36.59 2.90
C SER A 579 -28.66 37.46 4.15
N SER A 580 -28.28 36.93 5.32
CA SER A 580 -28.18 37.73 6.54
C SER A 580 -26.87 37.56 7.29
N LEU A 581 -26.46 38.62 7.98
CA LEU A 581 -25.34 38.64 8.91
C LEU A 581 -25.81 39.23 10.25
N THR A 582 -25.76 38.42 11.31
CA THR A 582 -26.02 38.87 12.69
C THR A 582 -24.78 38.70 13.54
N ALA A 583 -24.18 39.80 13.98
CA ALA A 583 -23.08 39.81 14.93
C ALA A 583 -23.58 40.12 16.35
N THR A 584 -23.00 39.50 17.38
CA THR A 584 -23.26 39.92 18.76
C THR A 584 -22.55 41.25 19.03
N ASN A 585 -21.27 41.32 18.65
CA ASN A 585 -20.46 42.55 18.67
C ASN A 585 -19.88 42.85 17.28
N LEU A 586 -19.78 44.13 16.93
CA LEU A 586 -19.07 44.63 15.76
C LEU A 586 -17.95 45.57 16.21
N ILE A 587 -16.71 45.27 15.81
CA ILE A 587 -15.53 46.09 16.11
C ILE A 587 -14.84 46.44 14.79
N ILE A 588 -14.63 47.73 14.53
CA ILE A 588 -13.87 48.20 13.35
C ILE A 588 -12.64 49.00 13.79
N ASP A 589 -11.48 48.69 13.24
CA ASP A 589 -10.25 49.43 13.55
C ASP A 589 -10.27 50.85 12.91
N PRO A 590 -9.57 51.85 13.47
CA PRO A 590 -9.59 53.20 12.91
C PRO A 590 -9.02 53.25 11.48
N GLY A 591 -9.76 53.89 10.56
CA GLY A 591 -9.29 54.19 9.21
C GLY A 591 -9.46 53.08 8.16
N VAL A 592 -10.00 51.91 8.53
CA VAL A 592 -10.37 50.86 7.57
C VAL A 592 -11.83 51.00 7.13
N ILE A 593 -12.17 50.50 5.94
CA ILE A 593 -13.53 50.53 5.38
C ILE A 593 -14.05 49.11 5.17
N LEU A 594 -15.27 48.87 5.66
CA LEU A 594 -16.10 47.73 5.26
C LEU A 594 -17.05 48.18 4.14
N THR A 595 -16.81 47.72 2.92
CA THR A 595 -17.76 47.91 1.82
C THR A 595 -18.83 46.82 1.90
N VAL A 596 -20.10 47.18 1.81
CA VAL A 596 -21.19 46.20 1.67
C VAL A 596 -21.66 46.19 0.22
N ALA A 597 -21.62 45.03 -0.41
CA ALA A 597 -21.89 44.81 -1.83
C ALA A 597 -23.17 43.99 -2.05
N ASN A 598 -23.80 44.22 -3.21
CA ASN A 598 -25.00 43.54 -3.71
C ASN A 598 -26.22 43.51 -2.76
N TRP A 599 -26.26 44.33 -1.72
CA TRP A 599 -27.43 44.45 -0.84
C TRP A 599 -28.62 45.00 -1.63
N THR A 600 -29.54 44.10 -2.01
CA THR A 600 -30.57 44.40 -3.01
C THR A 600 -31.90 43.70 -2.74
N HIS A 601 -31.93 42.67 -1.89
CA HIS A 601 -33.14 41.92 -1.58
C HIS A 601 -33.79 42.38 -0.27
N LEU A 602 -35.12 42.37 -0.21
CA LEU A 602 -35.90 42.94 0.92
C LEU A 602 -35.79 42.12 2.23
N GLN A 603 -35.11 40.99 2.19
CA GLN A 603 -34.85 40.10 3.33
C GLN A 603 -33.36 40.08 3.71
N ASP A 604 -32.53 40.86 3.03
CA ASP A 604 -31.12 40.95 3.36
C ASP A 604 -30.92 41.83 4.61
N PHE A 605 -30.18 41.32 5.60
CA PHE A 605 -30.01 42.01 6.88
C PHE A 605 -28.56 42.01 7.37
N PHE A 606 -28.03 43.19 7.72
CA PHE A 606 -26.83 43.31 8.55
C PHE A 606 -27.24 43.82 9.95
N ARG A 607 -27.11 42.97 10.98
CA ARG A 607 -27.53 43.25 12.35
C ARG A 607 -26.38 43.13 13.35
N VAL A 608 -26.46 43.94 14.40
CA VAL A 608 -25.56 43.92 15.56
C VAL A 608 -26.40 43.96 16.83
N THR A 609 -26.35 42.93 17.67
CA THR A 609 -27.31 42.80 18.79
C THR A 609 -26.88 43.49 20.07
N THR A 610 -25.58 43.55 20.38
CA THR A 610 -25.08 44.00 21.68
C THR A 610 -24.25 45.28 21.59
N SER A 611 -23.16 45.30 20.81
CA SER A 611 -22.28 46.48 20.73
C SER A 611 -21.70 46.70 19.34
N PHE A 612 -21.58 47.96 18.93
CA PHE A 612 -20.82 48.39 17.76
C PHE A 612 -19.84 49.49 18.19
N THR A 613 -18.54 49.27 18.01
CA THR A 613 -17.47 50.17 18.46
C THR A 613 -16.37 50.35 17.42
N GLN A 614 -15.71 51.50 17.45
CA GLN A 614 -14.38 51.65 16.89
C GLN A 614 -13.35 51.11 17.89
N SER A 615 -12.37 50.34 17.42
CA SER A 615 -11.28 49.82 18.24
C SER A 615 -10.44 50.96 18.82
N GLY A 616 -10.42 51.10 20.14
CA GLY A 616 -9.79 52.23 20.84
C GLY A 616 -10.49 53.58 20.66
N GLY A 617 -11.68 53.61 20.05
CA GLY A 617 -12.42 54.82 19.71
C GLY A 617 -13.85 54.84 20.25
N PRO A 618 -14.76 55.64 19.65
CA PRO A 618 -16.14 55.78 20.12
C PRO A 618 -16.99 54.51 19.90
N ALA A 619 -18.04 54.37 20.71
CA ALA A 619 -19.16 53.48 20.41
C ALA A 619 -20.13 54.13 19.41
N ALA A 620 -20.81 53.31 18.62
CA ALA A 620 -21.77 53.79 17.63
C ALA A 620 -22.99 54.48 18.27
N ALA A 621 -23.36 55.63 17.73
CA ALA A 621 -24.60 56.30 18.07
C ALA A 621 -25.76 55.74 17.23
N ARG A 622 -26.87 55.41 17.88
CA ARG A 622 -28.10 54.97 17.20
C ARG A 622 -28.73 56.13 16.45
N GLU A 623 -29.34 55.86 15.30
CA GLU A 623 -30.04 56.86 14.47
C GLU A 623 -29.16 58.07 14.03
N VAL A 624 -27.83 57.90 13.99
CA VAL A 624 -26.86 58.94 13.58
C VAL A 624 -25.99 58.41 12.43
N SER A 625 -25.73 59.25 11.42
CA SER A 625 -24.84 58.97 10.29
C SER A 625 -23.63 59.93 10.27
N GLY A 626 -22.70 59.75 9.32
CA GLY A 626 -21.52 60.63 9.15
C GLY A 626 -20.44 60.54 10.24
N VAL A 627 -20.70 59.89 11.36
CA VAL A 627 -19.76 59.74 12.49
C VAL A 627 -19.14 58.35 12.54
N ALA A 628 -17.94 58.25 13.09
CA ALA A 628 -17.30 56.96 13.36
C ALA A 628 -17.96 56.27 14.58
N PRO A 629 -18.07 54.93 14.59
CA PRO A 629 -17.66 53.99 13.55
C PRO A 629 -18.62 53.83 12.35
N GLN A 630 -19.83 54.38 12.36
CA GLN A 630 -20.81 54.15 11.28
C GLN A 630 -20.27 54.55 9.88
N ASN A 631 -19.54 55.66 9.78
CA ASN A 631 -18.97 56.16 8.52
C ASN A 631 -17.81 55.31 7.95
N GLN A 632 -17.40 54.24 8.65
CA GLN A 632 -16.46 53.24 8.16
C GLN A 632 -17.14 52.06 7.45
N ILE A 633 -18.47 52.07 7.36
CA ILE A 633 -19.26 51.06 6.64
C ILE A 633 -19.93 51.77 5.46
N VAL A 634 -19.65 51.31 4.24
CA VAL A 634 -20.09 51.96 3.00
C VAL A 634 -20.93 50.98 2.20
N PHE A 635 -22.22 51.27 2.02
CA PHE A 635 -23.09 50.47 1.16
C PHE A 635 -22.88 50.86 -0.31
N SER A 636 -22.84 49.88 -1.20
CA SER A 636 -22.57 50.11 -2.63
C SER A 636 -23.62 51.01 -3.27
N GLY A 637 -23.18 52.17 -3.80
CA GLY A 637 -24.06 53.21 -4.35
C GLY A 637 -24.38 54.36 -3.39
N TYR A 638 -23.91 54.30 -2.14
CA TYR A 638 -24.14 55.30 -1.09
C TYR A 638 -22.83 55.97 -0.63
N SER A 639 -22.94 57.10 0.07
CA SER A 639 -21.82 57.77 0.74
C SER A 639 -21.40 57.00 2.01
N SER A 640 -20.18 57.26 2.49
CA SER A 640 -19.78 56.92 3.87
C SER A 640 -20.70 57.55 4.90
N ASP A 641 -21.21 58.74 4.59
CA ASP A 641 -21.97 59.54 5.55
C ASP A 641 -23.45 59.15 5.63
N ASP A 642 -23.89 58.20 4.81
CA ASP A 642 -25.29 57.74 4.75
C ASP A 642 -25.57 56.63 5.77
N THR A 643 -24.57 55.85 6.20
CA THR A 643 -24.78 54.69 7.07
C THR A 643 -25.24 55.07 8.48
N GLN A 644 -26.32 54.45 8.93
CA GLN A 644 -26.92 54.59 10.27
C GLN A 644 -27.06 53.23 10.97
N TRP A 645 -27.13 53.28 12.30
CA TRP A 645 -27.39 52.12 13.17
C TRP A 645 -28.78 52.24 13.81
N TYR A 646 -29.75 51.59 13.20
CA TYR A 646 -31.18 51.67 13.54
C TYR A 646 -31.57 50.72 14.68
N SER A 647 -32.50 51.16 15.52
CA SER A 647 -33.24 50.28 16.42
C SER A 647 -34.29 49.47 15.66
N ALA A 648 -34.22 48.14 15.70
CA ALA A 648 -35.20 47.25 15.11
C ALA A 648 -35.59 46.11 16.06
N ALA A 649 -36.74 45.48 15.79
CA ALA A 649 -37.39 44.54 16.73
C ALA A 649 -36.59 43.26 17.02
N ASN A 650 -35.59 42.92 16.20
CA ASN A 650 -34.80 41.69 16.28
C ASN A 650 -33.28 42.00 16.37
N GLY A 651 -32.93 42.98 17.20
CA GLY A 651 -31.58 43.56 17.25
C GLY A 651 -31.41 44.76 16.32
N ASN A 652 -30.31 45.50 16.48
CA ASN A 652 -30.08 46.74 15.74
C ASN A 652 -29.62 46.45 14.32
N GLN A 653 -30.07 47.23 13.34
CA GLN A 653 -29.73 47.05 11.92
C GLN A 653 -28.81 48.17 11.41
N LEU A 654 -27.85 47.82 10.57
CA LEU A 654 -27.06 48.80 9.81
C LEU A 654 -27.72 49.00 8.44
N ALA A 655 -27.99 50.24 8.05
CA ALA A 655 -28.46 50.57 6.70
C ALA A 655 -28.01 51.98 6.24
N PRO A 656 -27.98 52.30 4.93
CA PRO A 656 -27.84 53.68 4.48
C PRO A 656 -29.12 54.48 4.75
N PHE A 657 -29.00 55.80 4.71
CA PHE A 657 -30.08 56.76 4.84
C PHE A 657 -30.16 57.70 3.62
N PRO A 658 -31.35 57.89 3.01
CA PRO A 658 -32.57 57.12 3.24
C PRO A 658 -32.37 55.66 2.83
N ALA A 659 -33.01 54.74 3.55
CA ALA A 659 -33.00 53.33 3.20
C ALA A 659 -33.56 53.13 1.78
N PRO A 660 -33.03 52.17 0.98
CA PRO A 660 -33.45 51.97 -0.41
C PRO A 660 -34.95 51.75 -0.51
N GLU A 661 -35.68 52.72 -1.08
CA GLU A 661 -37.09 52.51 -1.45
C GLU A 661 -37.16 51.41 -2.53
N PRO A 662 -37.92 50.32 -2.31
CA PRO A 662 -38.04 49.27 -3.32
C PRO A 662 -38.50 49.82 -4.68
N PRO A 663 -37.91 49.37 -5.81
CA PRO A 663 -38.25 49.87 -7.16
C PRO A 663 -39.72 49.66 -7.55
N VAL A 664 -40.44 48.81 -6.80
CA VAL A 664 -41.89 48.60 -6.88
C VAL A 664 -42.69 49.88 -6.54
N TYR A 665 -42.26 50.69 -5.56
CA TYR A 665 -43.04 51.86 -5.12
C TYR A 665 -42.99 53.02 -6.13
N GLY A 666 -41.87 53.21 -6.82
CA GLY A 666 -41.76 54.21 -7.90
C GLY A 666 -42.78 53.97 -9.01
N LEU A 667 -43.03 52.71 -9.39
CA LEU A 667 -44.06 52.32 -10.35
C LEU A 667 -45.47 52.55 -9.80
N GLY A 668 -45.73 52.27 -8.52
CA GLY A 668 -47.01 52.53 -7.87
C GLY A 668 -47.37 54.02 -7.83
N MET A 669 -46.42 54.88 -7.44
CA MET A 669 -46.62 56.33 -7.37
C MET A 669 -46.73 56.97 -8.76
N ALA A 670 -45.94 56.53 -9.74
CA ALA A 670 -46.09 56.97 -11.13
C ALA A 670 -47.45 56.54 -11.73
N GLY A 671 -47.91 55.33 -11.43
CA GLY A 671 -49.23 54.83 -11.83
C GLY A 671 -50.39 55.64 -11.25
N LEU A 672 -50.31 55.99 -9.96
CA LEU A 672 -51.29 56.87 -9.30
C LEU A 672 -51.29 58.29 -9.89
N ALA A 673 -50.11 58.87 -10.18
CA ALA A 673 -50.00 60.18 -10.81
C ALA A 673 -50.62 60.18 -12.23
N ALA A 674 -50.30 59.17 -13.04
CA ALA A 674 -50.89 58.99 -14.37
C ALA A 674 -52.41 58.79 -14.31
N GLY A 675 -52.89 57.98 -13.36
CA GLY A 675 -54.31 57.75 -13.10
C GLY A 675 -55.07 59.03 -12.72
N LEU A 676 -54.49 59.87 -11.85
CA LEU A 676 -55.09 61.13 -11.42
C LEU A 676 -55.18 62.16 -12.57
N VAL A 677 -54.15 62.21 -13.44
CA VAL A 677 -54.16 63.04 -14.65
C VAL A 677 -55.16 62.53 -15.68
N ALA A 678 -55.27 61.21 -15.87
CA ALA A 678 -56.27 60.59 -16.74
C ALA A 678 -57.70 60.85 -16.23
N TRP A 679 -57.92 60.74 -14.92
CA TRP A 679 -59.20 61.05 -14.28
C TRP A 679 -59.60 62.52 -14.47
N ARG A 680 -58.70 63.48 -14.19
CA ARG A 680 -58.94 64.92 -14.46
C ARG A 680 -59.23 65.21 -15.94
N ARG A 681 -58.59 64.51 -16.87
CA ARG A 681 -58.88 64.64 -18.33
C ARG A 681 -60.22 64.02 -18.74
N ARG A 682 -60.79 63.11 -17.95
CA ARG A 682 -62.07 62.44 -18.23
C ARG A 682 -63.25 63.16 -17.58
N SER A 683 -63.09 63.75 -16.39
CA SER A 683 -64.13 64.56 -15.73
C SER A 683 -64.33 65.94 -16.37
N GLY A 684 -63.32 66.47 -17.10
CA GLY A 684 -63.40 67.75 -17.82
C GLY A 684 -64.10 67.73 -19.19
N ARG A 685 -64.81 66.65 -19.56
CA ARG A 685 -65.54 66.52 -20.85
C ARG A 685 -67.01 66.11 -20.65
N GLY A 686 -67.65 66.64 -19.61
CA GLY A 686 -69.00 66.27 -19.18
C GLY A 686 -69.92 67.44 -18.82
N ALA A 687 -69.63 68.66 -19.30
CA ALA A 687 -70.49 69.84 -19.18
C ALA A 687 -70.11 70.85 -20.28
N GLY A 688 -71.09 71.28 -21.08
CA GLY A 688 -70.88 72.09 -22.29
C GLY A 688 -71.33 71.33 -23.53
#